data_AF-A0A5C9BUK6-F1
#
_entry.id   AF-A0A5C9BUK6-F1
#
_cell.length_a   1.000
_cell.length_b   1.000
_cell.length_c   1.000
_cell.angle_alpha   90.00
_cell.angle_beta   90.00
_cell.angle_gamma   90.00
#
_symmetry.space_group_name_H-M   'P 1'
#
loop_
_entity.id
_entity.type
_entity.pdbx_description
1 polymer ?
#
loop_
_entity_poly.entity_id
_entity_poly.type
_entity_poly.pdbx_seq_one_letter_code
_entity_poly.pdbx_strand_id
1 'polypeptide(L)'
;MKEPSTAADLLRQIEGSAGSGYLNRIHQRSFSLNVFRMNAVELMEAAHRVKDPDQGMALMMEKNGEAGRQAHRELNRHVHNFVSSALTLVEHTRVFMRKHYVGTDLMEAYEKQVAATFAQSSVAQFVQGLRNYMLHKGLPKSSMFMKFTSNPDATDGSGTAETGVHYDTASLLDWDGWKPVARTYLEQVGEHLDLHESAQEYLALVNQFHGWLDATLAAYHQSDLHELGQLQIQFHAISPTRQLLSATTIEPSDDGIIESFEFTSMQVTELSQISSNLLGKIRELHFQQRPQGFPTERPTATITDQELLGPIKFWGQEVSGEDAFMFIHHEGKAYGLSENDYCGLDGLIDAVLKSAWARASLSGEFIETTFCDWARQRFGADGPPFSEALSAAARESVTVAEVWAPIANMEVEQGFDFGPVRIESITATVMENLRSRVPSNRPEQDQQVSQLFDKLRHEMQGYAAVVVSIEAEPETVQKRALRIAQDAVGLLRFFSPAAPRSYLFSPVALAGAEFIPTSKLIVMREGGFLHDQSILPKQVGYWRLPAQQISELKAGLLDTAASLVMPEGLSEFALAVRASLLTFSKGTTLVDPLDRLRNSLSALEGVLLKHEMEPRAHSVANRMSFLLAREGDDRESVQQVIRQIYWLQGQPQMTAHGRREDELITVFTSYAYDILRLALEHTRIFCSKVQFVIGVDKLGLSTQ
;
A
#
# COMPACT_ATOMS: atom_id res chain seq x y z
N MET A 1 9.44 2.68 -52.03
CA MET A 1 9.68 2.30 -50.62
C MET A 1 9.05 3.38 -49.76
N LYS A 2 8.09 3.04 -48.88
CA LYS A 2 7.49 4.01 -47.95
C LYS A 2 8.51 4.33 -46.85
N GLU A 3 8.71 5.61 -46.55
CA GLU A 3 9.56 6.08 -45.45
C GLU A 3 9.12 5.47 -44.11
N PRO A 4 10.05 5.13 -43.19
CA PRO A 4 9.69 4.66 -41.86
C PRO A 4 8.98 5.76 -41.08
N SER A 5 7.75 5.49 -40.64
CA SER A 5 6.92 6.42 -39.86
C SER A 5 7.58 6.76 -38.52
N THR A 6 7.73 8.05 -38.22
CA THR A 6 8.28 8.49 -36.92
C THR A 6 7.32 8.15 -35.78
N ALA A 7 7.81 8.10 -34.53
CA ALA A 7 6.96 7.89 -33.35
C ALA A 7 5.81 8.93 -33.25
N ALA A 8 6.06 10.16 -33.70
CA ALA A 8 5.04 11.22 -33.76
C ALA A 8 4.01 11.02 -34.89
N ASP A 9 4.41 10.41 -36.01
CA ASP A 9 3.48 10.07 -37.09
C ASP A 9 2.62 8.87 -36.71
N LEU A 10 3.22 7.87 -36.05
CA LEU A 10 2.49 6.73 -35.49
C LEU A 10 1.51 7.17 -34.41
N LEU A 11 1.92 8.08 -33.52
CA LEU A 11 1.02 8.63 -32.51
C LEU A 11 -0.17 9.37 -33.15
N ARG A 12 0.05 10.20 -34.17
CA ARG A 12 -1.04 10.87 -34.91
C ARG A 12 -1.96 9.88 -35.63
N GLN A 13 -1.41 8.81 -36.21
CA GLN A 13 -2.19 7.75 -36.85
C GLN A 13 -3.00 6.95 -35.82
N ILE A 14 -2.41 6.66 -34.65
CA ILE A 14 -3.11 6.04 -33.50
C ILE A 14 -4.28 6.94 -33.09
N GLU A 15 -4.04 8.22 -32.81
CA GLU A 15 -5.06 9.18 -32.37
C GLU A 15 -6.19 9.38 -33.39
N GLY A 16 -5.86 9.40 -34.68
CA GLY A 16 -6.82 9.58 -35.78
C GLY A 16 -7.53 8.31 -36.27
N SER A 17 -7.13 7.13 -35.80
CA SER A 17 -7.69 5.85 -36.25
C SER A 17 -9.16 5.67 -35.85
N ALA A 18 -9.93 4.94 -36.66
CA ALA A 18 -11.31 4.57 -36.34
C ALA A 18 -11.38 3.76 -35.03
N GLY A 19 -10.38 2.90 -34.78
CA GLY A 19 -10.25 2.10 -33.56
C GLY A 19 -10.06 2.96 -32.31
N SER A 20 -9.19 3.98 -32.37
CA SER A 20 -9.00 4.94 -31.27
C SER A 20 -10.26 5.77 -31.03
N GLY A 21 -10.90 6.25 -32.10
CA GLY A 21 -12.19 6.93 -32.02
C GLY A 21 -13.25 6.07 -31.33
N TYR A 22 -13.29 4.77 -31.63
CA TYR A 22 -14.18 3.82 -30.98
C TYR A 22 -13.85 3.59 -29.49
N LEU A 23 -12.58 3.34 -29.15
CA LEU A 23 -12.15 3.17 -27.75
C LEU A 23 -12.46 4.41 -26.90
N ASN A 24 -12.22 5.60 -27.43
CA ASN A 24 -12.55 6.86 -26.74
C ASN A 24 -14.06 6.98 -26.45
N ARG A 25 -14.91 6.60 -27.41
CA ARG A 25 -16.36 6.58 -27.23
C ARG A 25 -16.80 5.55 -26.19
N ILE A 26 -16.21 4.35 -26.20
CA ILE A 26 -16.49 3.32 -25.18
C ILE A 26 -16.03 3.75 -23.79
N HIS A 27 -14.87 4.39 -23.69
CA HIS A 27 -14.36 4.90 -22.42
C HIS A 27 -15.35 5.85 -21.75
N GLN A 28 -15.93 6.80 -22.51
CA GLN A 28 -16.97 7.70 -22.02
C GLN A 28 -18.22 6.94 -21.51
N ARG A 29 -18.63 5.86 -22.20
CA ARG A 29 -19.74 5.01 -21.73
C ARG A 29 -19.38 4.23 -20.47
N SER A 30 -18.16 3.70 -20.38
CA SER A 30 -17.72 2.90 -19.22
C SER A 30 -17.79 3.69 -17.91
N PHE A 31 -17.70 5.02 -17.97
CA PHE A 31 -17.84 5.89 -16.81
C PHE A 31 -19.22 5.74 -16.15
N SER A 32 -20.32 5.79 -16.92
CA SER A 32 -21.67 5.66 -16.35
C SER A 32 -21.98 4.24 -15.88
N LEU A 33 -21.41 3.22 -16.53
CA LEU A 33 -21.49 1.84 -16.06
C LEU A 33 -20.76 1.67 -14.72
N ASN A 34 -19.58 2.28 -14.57
CA ASN A 34 -18.83 2.28 -13.33
C ASN A 34 -19.58 3.01 -12.20
N VAL A 35 -20.14 4.20 -12.49
CA VAL A 35 -20.97 4.93 -11.51
C VAL A 35 -22.13 4.08 -11.04
N PHE A 36 -22.86 3.42 -11.95
CA PHE A 36 -23.93 2.49 -11.56
C PHE A 36 -23.41 1.33 -10.69
N ARG A 37 -22.34 0.65 -11.12
CA ARG A 37 -21.75 -0.48 -10.38
C ARG A 37 -21.36 -0.09 -8.96
N MET A 38 -20.71 1.06 -8.79
CA MET A 38 -20.26 1.51 -7.48
C MET A 38 -21.42 1.88 -6.57
N ASN A 39 -22.44 2.56 -7.09
CA ASN A 39 -23.64 2.84 -6.30
C ASN A 39 -24.41 1.57 -5.93
N ALA A 40 -24.40 0.52 -6.77
CA ALA A 40 -24.99 -0.77 -6.45
C ALA A 40 -24.22 -1.49 -5.33
N VAL A 41 -22.89 -1.53 -5.42
CA VAL A 41 -22.03 -2.13 -4.39
C VAL A 41 -22.16 -1.39 -3.06
N GLU A 42 -22.10 -0.06 -3.07
CA GLU A 42 -22.28 0.75 -1.85
C GLU A 42 -23.64 0.52 -1.19
N LEU A 43 -24.71 0.38 -1.97
CA LEU A 43 -26.03 0.01 -1.44
C LEU A 43 -26.01 -1.39 -0.82
N MET A 44 -25.42 -2.37 -1.50
CA MET A 44 -25.34 -3.74 -1.00
C MET A 44 -24.54 -3.83 0.30
N GLU A 45 -23.41 -3.14 0.39
CA GLU A 45 -22.59 -3.06 1.60
C GLU A 45 -23.33 -2.34 2.74
N ALA A 46 -23.96 -1.20 2.47
CA ALA A 46 -24.75 -0.48 3.46
C ALA A 46 -25.89 -1.34 3.99
N ALA A 47 -26.57 -2.09 3.11
CA ALA A 47 -27.62 -3.03 3.49
C ALA A 47 -27.08 -4.22 4.28
N HIS A 48 -25.88 -4.74 3.96
CA HIS A 48 -25.26 -5.84 4.69
C HIS A 48 -24.87 -5.41 6.12
N ARG A 49 -24.33 -4.21 6.28
CA ARG A 49 -23.93 -3.68 7.61
C ARG A 49 -25.09 -3.52 8.58
N VAL A 50 -26.28 -3.17 8.09
CA VAL A 50 -27.49 -3.09 8.94
C VAL A 50 -28.13 -4.46 9.19
N LYS A 51 -27.76 -5.49 8.41
CA LYS A 51 -28.17 -6.89 8.57
C LYS A 51 -27.25 -7.71 9.47
N ASP A 52 -26.05 -7.21 9.74
CA ASP A 52 -25.16 -7.78 10.74
C ASP A 52 -25.84 -7.69 12.12
N PRO A 53 -26.04 -8.81 12.84
CA PRO A 53 -26.77 -8.80 14.10
C PRO A 53 -26.12 -7.95 15.19
N ASP A 54 -24.79 -7.91 15.26
CA ASP A 54 -24.05 -7.16 16.29
C ASP A 54 -24.09 -5.66 15.99
N GLN A 55 -23.85 -5.29 14.74
CA GLN A 55 -23.89 -3.88 14.31
C GLN A 55 -25.32 -3.33 14.27
N GLY A 56 -26.26 -4.10 13.73
CA GLY A 56 -27.68 -3.74 13.67
C GLY A 56 -28.28 -3.59 15.05
N MET A 57 -27.96 -4.49 15.99
CA MET A 57 -28.40 -4.36 17.38
C MET A 57 -27.78 -3.14 18.05
N ALA A 58 -26.48 -2.87 17.84
CA ALA A 58 -25.82 -1.69 18.37
C ALA A 58 -26.45 -0.38 17.87
N LEU A 59 -26.83 -0.31 16.58
CA LEU A 59 -27.51 0.86 15.98
C LEU A 59 -28.93 1.07 16.52
N MET A 60 -29.59 0.02 17.00
CA MET A 60 -30.95 0.05 17.54
C MET A 60 -31.00 0.32 19.06
N MET A 61 -29.87 0.31 19.76
CA MET A 61 -29.82 0.65 21.19
C MET A 61 -30.16 2.12 21.45
N GLU A 62 -30.90 2.40 22.53
CA GLU A 62 -31.34 3.76 22.90
C GLU A 62 -30.18 4.77 22.99
N LYS A 63 -29.05 4.36 23.56
CA LYS A 63 -27.81 5.18 23.65
C LYS A 63 -27.20 5.57 22.29
N ASN A 64 -27.54 4.85 21.23
CA ASN A 64 -27.02 5.01 19.87
C ASN A 64 -28.09 5.51 18.88
N GLY A 65 -29.23 6.01 19.38
CA GLY A 65 -30.37 6.36 18.53
C GLY A 65 -30.09 7.35 17.40
N GLU A 66 -29.12 8.27 17.55
CA GLU A 66 -28.71 9.15 16.44
C GLU A 66 -27.88 8.42 15.38
N ALA A 67 -26.98 7.51 15.79
CA ALA A 67 -26.21 6.68 14.87
C ALA A 67 -27.12 5.76 14.06
N GLY A 68 -28.11 5.14 14.70
CA GLY A 68 -29.14 4.35 14.02
C GLY A 68 -29.95 5.16 13.00
N ARG A 69 -30.41 6.37 13.39
CA ARG A 69 -31.11 7.28 12.45
C ARG A 69 -30.22 7.68 11.27
N GLN A 70 -28.94 7.94 11.51
CA GLN A 70 -28.01 8.31 10.46
C GLN A 70 -27.73 7.14 9.52
N ALA A 71 -27.54 5.92 10.02
CA ALA A 71 -27.39 4.72 9.21
C ALA A 71 -28.62 4.49 8.32
N HIS A 72 -29.82 4.68 8.86
CA HIS A 72 -31.07 4.58 8.09
C HIS A 72 -31.18 5.66 6.99
N ARG A 73 -30.77 6.90 7.26
CA ARG A 73 -30.71 7.97 6.24
C ARG A 73 -29.70 7.66 5.14
N GLU A 74 -28.51 7.20 5.50
CA GLU A 74 -27.46 6.85 4.54
C GLU A 74 -27.89 5.68 3.64
N LEU A 75 -28.54 4.65 4.19
CA LEU A 75 -29.08 3.56 3.38
C LEU A 75 -30.08 4.08 2.34
N ASN A 76 -31.01 4.95 2.73
CA ASN A 76 -31.96 5.57 1.79
C ASN A 76 -31.28 6.46 0.74
N ARG A 77 -30.19 7.15 1.11
CA ARG A 77 -29.35 7.91 0.15
C ARG A 77 -28.71 6.97 -0.87
N HIS A 78 -28.17 5.82 -0.45
CA HIS A 78 -27.61 4.83 -1.35
C HIS A 78 -28.67 4.23 -2.28
N VAL A 79 -29.89 3.97 -1.80
CA VAL A 79 -31.02 3.55 -2.65
C VAL A 79 -31.30 4.59 -3.73
N HIS A 80 -31.40 5.87 -3.35
CA HIS A 80 -31.61 6.95 -4.32
C HIS A 80 -30.51 7.02 -5.37
N ASN A 81 -29.25 6.94 -4.95
CA ASN A 81 -28.10 6.97 -5.84
C ASN A 81 -28.07 5.77 -6.81
N PHE A 82 -28.39 4.57 -6.31
CA PHE A 82 -28.47 3.35 -7.10
C PHE A 82 -29.53 3.48 -8.22
N VAL A 83 -30.78 3.82 -7.87
CA VAL A 83 -31.85 3.90 -8.88
C VAL A 83 -31.66 5.07 -9.85
N SER A 84 -31.04 6.17 -9.39
CA SER A 84 -30.72 7.32 -10.24
C SER A 84 -29.61 7.01 -11.23
N SER A 85 -28.50 6.40 -10.76
CA SER A 85 -27.39 5.99 -11.61
C SER A 85 -27.79 4.90 -12.61
N ALA A 86 -28.72 4.00 -12.23
CA ALA A 86 -29.32 3.02 -13.14
C ALA A 86 -29.99 3.70 -14.35
N LEU A 87 -30.80 4.75 -14.12
CA LEU A 87 -31.47 5.46 -15.22
C LEU A 87 -30.52 6.33 -16.03
N THR A 88 -29.50 6.92 -15.41
CA THR A 88 -28.42 7.62 -16.13
C THR A 88 -27.70 6.67 -17.09
N LEU A 89 -27.34 5.46 -16.63
CA LEU A 89 -26.71 4.45 -17.47
C LEU A 89 -27.59 4.05 -18.66
N VAL A 90 -28.88 3.83 -18.41
CA VAL A 90 -29.85 3.49 -19.47
C VAL A 90 -29.93 4.60 -20.51
N GLU A 91 -30.02 5.86 -20.10
CA GLU A 91 -30.12 6.98 -21.03
C GLU A 91 -28.81 7.19 -21.80
N HIS A 92 -27.66 7.21 -21.12
CA HIS A 92 -26.37 7.39 -21.75
C HIS A 92 -26.08 6.29 -22.77
N THR A 93 -26.42 5.04 -22.45
CA THR A 93 -26.28 3.92 -23.38
C THR A 93 -27.18 4.09 -24.60
N ARG A 94 -28.44 4.50 -24.41
CA ARG A 94 -29.37 4.74 -25.52
C ARG A 94 -28.91 5.88 -26.43
N VAL A 95 -28.49 6.99 -25.84
CA VAL A 95 -27.98 8.16 -26.59
C VAL A 95 -26.72 7.80 -27.34
N PHE A 96 -25.79 7.07 -26.71
CA PHE A 96 -24.59 6.55 -27.35
C PHE A 96 -24.93 5.69 -28.57
N MET A 97 -25.83 4.71 -28.41
CA MET A 97 -26.19 3.80 -29.49
C MET A 97 -26.83 4.55 -30.67
N ARG A 98 -27.78 5.44 -30.39
CA ARG A 98 -28.43 6.26 -31.43
C ARG A 98 -27.46 7.21 -32.12
N LYS A 99 -26.54 7.83 -31.38
CA LYS A 99 -25.60 8.80 -31.93
C LYS A 99 -24.60 8.17 -32.89
N HIS A 100 -24.18 6.94 -32.62
CA HIS A 100 -23.05 6.32 -33.33
C HIS A 100 -23.42 5.18 -34.26
N TYR A 101 -24.60 4.56 -34.08
CA TYR A 101 -24.95 3.33 -34.79
C TYR A 101 -26.35 3.37 -35.43
N VAL A 102 -27.02 4.52 -35.46
CA VAL A 102 -28.33 4.64 -36.13
C VAL A 102 -28.24 4.17 -37.60
N GLY A 103 -29.22 3.36 -38.02
CA GLY A 103 -29.28 2.83 -39.38
C GLY A 103 -28.33 1.66 -39.66
N THR A 104 -27.74 1.04 -38.63
CA THR A 104 -26.90 -0.15 -38.75
C THR A 104 -27.59 -1.39 -38.16
N ASP A 105 -27.23 -2.57 -38.64
CA ASP A 105 -27.70 -3.86 -38.10
C ASP A 105 -27.38 -4.03 -36.61
N LEU A 106 -26.30 -3.39 -36.13
CA LEU A 106 -25.92 -3.36 -34.72
C LEU A 106 -26.96 -2.65 -33.85
N MET A 107 -27.55 -1.55 -34.34
CA MET A 107 -28.61 -0.85 -33.61
C MET A 107 -29.88 -1.70 -33.52
N GLU A 108 -30.25 -2.40 -34.58
CA GLU A 108 -31.39 -3.33 -34.57
C GLU A 108 -31.15 -4.48 -33.58
N ALA A 109 -29.94 -5.05 -33.57
CA ALA A 109 -29.55 -6.08 -32.60
C ALA A 109 -29.61 -5.56 -31.15
N TYR A 110 -29.13 -4.33 -30.91
CA TYR A 110 -29.23 -3.66 -29.61
C TYR A 110 -30.67 -3.47 -29.15
N GLU A 111 -31.55 -2.93 -29.99
CA GLU A 111 -32.95 -2.71 -29.62
C GLU A 111 -33.67 -4.03 -29.33
N LYS A 112 -33.41 -5.07 -30.13
CA LYS A 112 -33.95 -6.41 -29.89
C LYS A 112 -33.45 -7.00 -28.57
N GLN A 113 -32.17 -6.87 -28.26
CA GLN A 113 -31.60 -7.39 -27.00
C GLN A 113 -32.12 -6.60 -25.79
N VAL A 114 -32.24 -5.28 -25.88
CA VAL A 114 -32.85 -4.45 -24.82
C VAL A 114 -34.26 -4.93 -24.51
N ALA A 115 -35.08 -5.16 -25.55
CA ALA A 115 -36.43 -5.67 -25.38
C ALA A 115 -36.43 -7.07 -24.75
N ALA A 116 -35.57 -7.98 -25.22
CA ALA A 116 -35.48 -9.34 -24.72
C ALA A 116 -35.01 -9.41 -23.25
N THR A 117 -34.07 -8.56 -22.85
CA THR A 117 -33.47 -8.58 -21.51
C THR A 117 -34.31 -7.84 -20.47
N PHE A 118 -34.87 -6.68 -20.82
CA PHE A 118 -35.45 -5.78 -19.80
C PHE A 118 -36.98 -5.64 -19.85
N ALA A 119 -37.65 -5.96 -20.96
CA ALA A 119 -39.09 -5.69 -21.07
C ALA A 119 -39.94 -6.56 -20.14
N GLN A 120 -39.56 -7.82 -19.95
CA GLN A 120 -40.25 -8.80 -19.09
C GLN A 120 -39.53 -9.09 -17.77
N SER A 121 -38.39 -8.44 -17.52
CA SER A 121 -37.68 -8.58 -16.24
C SER A 121 -38.42 -7.81 -15.15
N SER A 122 -38.93 -8.54 -14.17
CA SER A 122 -39.62 -8.01 -12.99
C SER A 122 -38.74 -7.02 -12.23
N VAL A 123 -37.50 -7.41 -11.90
CA VAL A 123 -36.55 -6.56 -11.17
C VAL A 123 -36.18 -5.29 -11.96
N ALA A 124 -36.03 -5.37 -13.28
CA ALA A 124 -35.71 -4.20 -14.09
C ALA A 124 -36.87 -3.20 -14.16
N GLN A 125 -38.09 -3.69 -14.37
CA GLN A 125 -39.28 -2.84 -14.35
C GLN A 125 -39.52 -2.24 -12.95
N PHE A 126 -39.21 -3.01 -11.90
CA PHE A 126 -39.25 -2.54 -10.53
C PHE A 126 -38.23 -1.43 -10.27
N VAL A 127 -36.94 -1.61 -10.55
CA VAL A 127 -35.90 -0.58 -10.32
C VAL A 127 -36.21 0.71 -11.10
N GLN A 128 -36.68 0.59 -12.35
CA GLN A 128 -37.12 1.75 -13.13
C GLN A 128 -38.34 2.43 -12.50
N GLY A 129 -39.31 1.66 -12.05
CA GLY A 129 -40.49 2.16 -11.34
C GLY A 129 -40.14 2.83 -10.01
N LEU A 130 -39.21 2.26 -9.25
CA LEU A 130 -38.75 2.78 -7.96
C LEU A 130 -38.08 4.15 -8.12
N ARG A 131 -37.24 4.32 -9.15
CA ARG A 131 -36.70 5.64 -9.49
C ARG A 131 -37.83 6.65 -9.73
N ASN A 132 -38.84 6.28 -10.50
CA ASN A 132 -39.95 7.17 -10.83
C ASN A 132 -40.84 7.47 -9.61
N TYR A 133 -41.08 6.47 -8.75
CA TYR A 133 -41.73 6.65 -7.45
C TYR A 133 -40.96 7.68 -6.61
N MET A 134 -39.64 7.53 -6.49
CA MET A 134 -38.79 8.46 -5.72
C MET A 134 -38.81 9.88 -6.26
N LEU A 135 -38.97 10.04 -7.58
CA LEU A 135 -39.05 11.35 -8.22
C LEU A 135 -40.43 12.01 -8.09
N HIS A 136 -41.51 11.23 -8.20
CA HIS A 136 -42.88 11.78 -8.35
C HIS A 136 -43.76 11.63 -7.11
N LYS A 137 -43.48 10.66 -6.24
CA LYS A 137 -44.29 10.35 -5.05
C LYS A 137 -43.56 10.64 -3.74
N GLY A 138 -42.25 10.38 -3.68
CA GLY A 138 -41.40 10.63 -2.51
C GLY A 138 -40.54 9.42 -2.14
N LEU A 139 -39.84 9.49 -1.00
CA LEU A 139 -39.00 8.37 -0.55
C LEU A 139 -39.87 7.17 -0.10
N PRO A 140 -39.46 5.93 -0.39
CA PRO A 140 -40.10 4.72 0.13
C PRO A 140 -40.19 4.75 1.66
N LYS A 141 -41.35 4.45 2.21
CA LYS A 141 -41.48 4.29 3.66
C LYS A 141 -40.64 3.09 4.10
N SER A 142 -39.71 3.33 5.01
CA SER A 142 -38.81 2.30 5.52
C SER A 142 -38.62 2.44 7.02
N SER A 143 -38.34 1.31 7.67
CA SER A 143 -38.06 1.22 9.10
C SER A 143 -36.98 0.19 9.37
N MET A 144 -36.12 0.47 10.36
CA MET A 144 -35.24 -0.55 10.92
C MET A 144 -36.06 -1.58 11.70
N PHE A 145 -35.70 -2.85 11.61
CA PHE A 145 -36.34 -3.94 12.34
C PHE A 145 -35.29 -4.79 13.06
N MET A 146 -35.73 -5.49 14.10
CA MET A 146 -34.97 -6.51 14.81
C MET A 146 -35.93 -7.63 15.20
N LYS A 147 -35.62 -8.85 14.79
CA LYS A 147 -36.43 -10.05 15.04
C LYS A 147 -35.60 -11.05 15.81
N PHE A 148 -36.13 -11.52 16.94
CA PHE A 148 -35.53 -12.60 17.70
C PHE A 148 -36.32 -13.89 17.46
N THR A 149 -35.61 -14.94 17.08
CA THR A 149 -36.18 -16.27 16.89
C THR A 149 -35.56 -17.20 17.93
N SER A 150 -36.34 -17.69 18.88
CA SER A 150 -35.88 -18.70 19.82
C SER A 150 -35.75 -20.04 19.10
N ASN A 151 -34.71 -20.83 19.42
CA ASN A 151 -34.62 -22.21 18.97
C ASN A 151 -35.24 -23.13 20.04
N PRO A 152 -36.45 -23.65 19.84
CA PRO A 152 -37.15 -24.44 20.86
C PRO A 152 -36.47 -25.79 21.17
N ASP A 153 -35.57 -26.28 20.30
CA ASP A 153 -34.86 -27.56 20.47
C ASP A 153 -33.44 -27.39 21.08
N ALA A 154 -32.98 -26.16 21.32
CA ALA A 154 -31.67 -25.89 21.90
C ALA A 154 -31.74 -25.86 23.43
N THR A 155 -31.03 -26.78 24.10
CA THR A 155 -31.02 -26.92 25.56
C THR A 155 -30.34 -25.79 26.32
N ASP A 156 -29.64 -24.89 25.62
CA ASP A 156 -28.92 -23.74 26.18
C ASP A 156 -29.69 -22.40 26.07
N GLY A 157 -30.89 -22.41 25.49
CA GLY A 157 -31.68 -21.20 25.25
C GLY A 157 -31.13 -20.32 24.12
N SER A 158 -30.29 -20.85 23.23
CA SER A 158 -29.77 -20.13 22.08
C SER A 158 -30.90 -19.71 21.11
N GLY A 159 -30.81 -18.49 20.60
CA GLY A 159 -31.71 -17.91 19.61
C GLY A 159 -30.94 -17.18 18.53
N THR A 160 -31.58 -16.93 17.40
CA THR A 160 -31.00 -16.12 16.31
C THR A 160 -31.62 -14.72 16.33
N ALA A 161 -30.80 -13.71 16.11
CA ALA A 161 -31.25 -12.33 15.93
C ALA A 161 -31.04 -11.95 14.46
N GLU A 162 -32.06 -11.38 13.86
CA GLU A 162 -32.03 -10.82 12.51
C GLU A 162 -32.32 -9.32 12.60
N THR A 163 -31.49 -8.51 11.96
CA THR A 163 -31.60 -7.05 11.91
C THR A 163 -31.68 -6.60 10.45
N GLY A 164 -32.17 -5.39 10.21
CA GLY A 164 -32.15 -4.83 8.87
C GLY A 164 -33.07 -3.64 8.70
N VAL A 165 -33.33 -3.29 7.44
CA VAL A 165 -34.30 -2.26 7.04
C VAL A 165 -35.32 -2.87 6.11
N HIS A 166 -36.59 -2.71 6.45
CA HIS A 166 -37.71 -3.12 5.60
C HIS A 166 -38.34 -1.91 4.93
N TYR A 167 -38.78 -2.11 3.70
CA TYR A 167 -39.57 -1.17 2.93
C TYR A 167 -41.01 -1.67 2.89
N ASP A 168 -41.96 -0.81 3.27
CA ASP A 168 -43.38 -1.17 3.30
C ASP A 168 -43.93 -1.31 1.89
N THR A 169 -44.23 -2.54 1.49
CA THR A 169 -44.75 -2.86 0.16
C THR A 169 -46.13 -2.22 -0.06
N ALA A 170 -46.96 -2.12 0.98
CA ALA A 170 -48.30 -1.50 0.85
C ALA A 170 -48.18 -0.03 0.45
N SER A 171 -47.31 0.73 1.12
CA SER A 171 -47.02 2.12 0.75
C SER A 171 -46.44 2.28 -0.65
N LEU A 172 -45.72 1.28 -1.18
CA LEU A 172 -45.26 1.31 -2.56
C LEU A 172 -46.43 1.06 -3.53
N LEU A 173 -47.29 0.07 -3.25
CA LEU A 173 -48.44 -0.30 -4.09
C LEU A 173 -49.54 0.77 -4.19
N ASP A 174 -49.58 1.72 -3.25
CA ASP A 174 -50.42 2.92 -3.26
C ASP A 174 -50.15 3.87 -4.44
N TRP A 175 -49.06 3.68 -5.19
CA TRP A 175 -48.74 4.49 -6.35
C TRP A 175 -49.25 3.86 -7.65
N ASP A 176 -50.20 4.54 -8.32
CA ASP A 176 -50.79 4.05 -9.59
C ASP A 176 -49.83 4.08 -10.79
N GLY A 177 -48.60 4.61 -10.62
CA GLY A 177 -47.60 4.74 -11.68
C GLY A 177 -46.78 3.46 -11.96
N TRP A 178 -46.99 2.38 -11.21
CA TRP A 178 -46.33 1.10 -11.47
C TRP A 178 -46.84 0.44 -12.76
N LYS A 179 -45.91 -0.01 -13.60
CA LYS A 179 -46.24 -0.86 -14.75
C LYS A 179 -46.73 -2.24 -14.27
N PRO A 180 -47.59 -2.95 -15.04
CA PRO A 180 -48.15 -4.25 -14.63
C PRO A 180 -47.12 -5.25 -14.11
N VAL A 181 -45.99 -5.41 -14.82
CA VAL A 181 -44.90 -6.34 -14.43
C VAL A 181 -44.25 -5.95 -13.09
N ALA A 182 -43.97 -4.66 -12.86
CA ALA A 182 -43.40 -4.19 -11.61
C ALA A 182 -44.42 -4.27 -10.45
N ARG A 183 -45.72 -4.09 -10.75
CA ARG A 183 -46.79 -4.24 -9.77
C ARG A 183 -46.92 -5.69 -9.32
N THR A 184 -46.93 -6.64 -10.26
CA THR A 184 -46.95 -8.08 -9.94
C THR A 184 -45.70 -8.49 -9.14
N TYR A 185 -44.53 -7.92 -9.45
CA TYR A 185 -43.33 -8.14 -8.63
C TYR A 185 -43.54 -7.71 -7.18
N LEU A 186 -44.02 -6.49 -6.94
CA LEU A 186 -44.32 -5.99 -5.59
C LEU A 186 -45.37 -6.84 -4.87
N GLU A 187 -46.42 -7.29 -5.57
CA GLU A 187 -47.46 -8.16 -5.01
C GLU A 187 -46.93 -9.55 -4.59
N GLN A 188 -45.85 -10.03 -5.22
CA GLN A 188 -45.24 -11.34 -4.93
C GLN A 188 -44.20 -11.31 -3.78
N VAL A 189 -43.59 -10.16 -3.53
CA VAL A 189 -42.54 -9.99 -2.49
C VAL A 189 -43.09 -10.14 -1.06
N GLY A 190 -44.37 -9.84 -0.84
CA GLY A 190 -45.01 -9.90 0.49
C GLY A 190 -45.01 -8.56 1.23
N GLU A 191 -45.08 -8.60 2.56
CA GLU A 191 -45.28 -7.40 3.39
C GLU A 191 -44.10 -6.42 3.36
N HIS A 192 -42.87 -6.94 3.22
CA HIS A 192 -41.65 -6.15 3.27
C HIS A 192 -40.72 -6.48 2.11
N LEU A 193 -40.22 -5.43 1.46
CA LEU A 193 -39.27 -5.55 0.36
C LEU A 193 -37.82 -5.43 0.86
N ASP A 194 -36.97 -6.34 0.40
CA ASP A 194 -35.52 -6.27 0.54
C ASP A 194 -34.86 -5.68 -0.72
N LEU A 195 -34.26 -4.50 -0.55
CA LEU A 195 -33.57 -3.81 -1.64
C LEU A 195 -32.17 -4.35 -1.90
N HIS A 196 -31.57 -5.11 -0.99
CA HIS A 196 -30.27 -5.74 -1.22
C HIS A 196 -30.36 -6.77 -2.36
N GLU A 197 -31.31 -7.70 -2.25
CA GLU A 197 -31.51 -8.75 -3.25
C GLU A 197 -31.90 -8.15 -4.61
N SER A 198 -32.83 -7.18 -4.59
CA SER A 198 -33.25 -6.47 -5.81
C SER A 198 -32.08 -5.75 -6.49
N ALA A 199 -31.17 -5.14 -5.72
CA ALA A 199 -29.99 -4.47 -6.26
C ALA A 199 -28.97 -5.46 -6.84
N GLN A 200 -28.74 -6.58 -6.16
CA GLN A 200 -27.85 -7.64 -6.61
C GLN A 200 -28.33 -8.28 -7.92
N GLU A 201 -29.62 -8.64 -8.00
CA GLU A 201 -30.22 -9.25 -9.19
C GLU A 201 -30.15 -8.28 -10.38
N TYR A 202 -30.51 -7.01 -10.18
CA TYR A 202 -30.44 -6.00 -11.23
C TYR A 202 -29.00 -5.71 -11.68
N LEU A 203 -28.04 -5.65 -10.75
CA LEU A 203 -26.62 -5.49 -11.06
C LEU A 203 -26.11 -6.63 -11.94
N ALA A 204 -26.45 -7.88 -11.62
CA ALA A 204 -26.09 -9.04 -12.43
C ALA A 204 -26.67 -8.96 -13.84
N LEU A 205 -27.95 -8.62 -13.96
CA LEU A 205 -28.65 -8.46 -15.25
C LEU A 205 -27.99 -7.36 -16.12
N VAL A 206 -27.72 -6.20 -15.54
CA VAL A 206 -27.07 -5.08 -16.23
C VAL A 206 -25.64 -5.45 -16.65
N ASN A 207 -24.87 -6.12 -15.79
CA ASN A 207 -23.52 -6.56 -16.13
C ASN A 207 -23.50 -7.57 -17.27
N GLN A 208 -24.44 -8.53 -17.28
CA GLN A 208 -24.57 -9.49 -18.37
C GLN A 208 -24.92 -8.79 -19.69
N PHE A 209 -25.87 -7.86 -19.67
CA PHE A 209 -26.24 -7.08 -20.85
C PHE A 209 -25.08 -6.25 -21.38
N HIS A 210 -24.34 -5.55 -20.50
CA HIS A 210 -23.21 -4.73 -20.92
C HIS A 210 -22.03 -5.58 -21.40
N GLY A 211 -21.79 -6.76 -20.82
CA GLY A 211 -20.80 -7.71 -21.34
C GLY A 211 -21.13 -8.19 -22.76
N TRP A 212 -22.41 -8.49 -23.02
CA TRP A 212 -22.88 -8.80 -24.37
C TRP A 212 -22.71 -7.60 -25.32
N LEU A 213 -23.07 -6.39 -24.89
CA LEU A 213 -22.99 -5.19 -25.70
C LEU A 213 -21.54 -4.84 -26.06
N ASP A 214 -20.63 -4.95 -25.09
CA ASP A 214 -19.19 -4.75 -25.28
C ASP A 214 -18.63 -5.74 -26.31
N ALA A 215 -18.97 -7.04 -26.19
CA ALA A 215 -18.55 -8.06 -27.14
C ALA A 215 -19.10 -7.81 -28.55
N THR A 216 -20.37 -7.42 -28.66
CA THR A 216 -21.03 -7.14 -29.95
C THR A 216 -20.41 -5.93 -30.64
N LEU A 217 -20.12 -4.87 -29.90
CA LEU A 217 -19.43 -3.69 -30.41
C LEU A 217 -17.98 -3.97 -30.79
N ALA A 218 -17.27 -4.78 -30.01
CA ALA A 218 -15.89 -5.17 -30.33
C ALA A 218 -15.83 -6.01 -31.61
N ALA A 219 -16.80 -6.90 -31.83
CA ALA A 219 -16.95 -7.65 -33.07
C ALA A 219 -17.24 -6.71 -34.25
N TYR A 220 -18.13 -5.74 -34.09
CA TYR A 220 -18.44 -4.74 -35.11
C TYR A 220 -17.20 -3.89 -35.49
N HIS A 221 -16.36 -3.55 -34.52
CA HIS A 221 -15.13 -2.76 -34.71
C HIS A 221 -13.85 -3.61 -34.82
N GLN A 222 -13.96 -4.90 -35.11
CA GLN A 222 -12.80 -5.81 -35.09
C GLN A 222 -11.70 -5.37 -36.07
N SER A 223 -12.07 -4.92 -37.27
CA SER A 223 -11.12 -4.39 -38.25
C SER A 223 -10.40 -3.14 -37.73
N ASP A 224 -11.15 -2.23 -37.13
CA ASP A 224 -10.67 -0.94 -36.65
C ASP A 224 -9.75 -1.11 -35.44
N LEU A 225 -10.08 -2.05 -34.55
CA LEU A 225 -9.26 -2.42 -33.40
C LEU A 225 -7.98 -3.15 -33.81
N HIS A 226 -8.04 -3.99 -34.85
CA HIS A 226 -6.86 -4.66 -35.38
C HIS A 226 -5.89 -3.66 -36.02
N GLU A 227 -6.40 -2.70 -36.81
CA GLU A 227 -5.59 -1.59 -37.34
C GLU A 227 -4.92 -0.80 -36.22
N LEU A 228 -5.68 -0.41 -35.19
CA LEU A 228 -5.15 0.29 -34.02
C LEU A 228 -4.05 -0.53 -33.31
N GLY A 229 -4.28 -1.83 -33.10
CA GLY A 229 -3.30 -2.71 -32.47
C GLY A 229 -1.99 -2.81 -33.25
N GLN A 230 -2.06 -2.85 -34.59
CA GLN A 230 -0.87 -2.80 -35.43
C GLN A 230 -0.10 -1.49 -35.27
N LEU A 231 -0.80 -0.35 -35.24
CA LEU A 231 -0.18 0.96 -35.02
C LEU A 231 0.45 1.07 -33.62
N GLN A 232 -0.21 0.54 -32.58
CA GLN A 232 0.30 0.53 -31.22
C GLN A 232 1.53 -0.38 -31.06
N ILE A 233 1.55 -1.55 -31.70
CA ILE A 233 2.73 -2.43 -31.71
C ILE A 233 3.92 -1.72 -32.36
N GLN A 234 3.68 -1.04 -33.49
CA GLN A 234 4.70 -0.23 -34.16
C GLN A 234 5.22 0.90 -33.25
N PHE A 235 4.36 1.49 -32.41
CA PHE A 235 4.74 2.53 -31.45
C PHE A 235 5.53 1.97 -30.25
N HIS A 236 5.07 0.87 -29.62
CA HIS A 236 5.73 0.27 -28.45
C HIS A 236 7.07 -0.38 -28.77
N ALA A 237 7.25 -0.88 -30.01
CA ALA A 237 8.55 -1.33 -30.50
C ALA A 237 9.63 -0.24 -30.43
N ILE A 238 9.22 1.02 -30.26
CA ILE A 238 10.09 2.19 -30.21
C ILE A 238 10.18 2.76 -28.76
N SER A 239 9.55 2.17 -27.71
CA SER A 239 9.56 2.68 -26.31
C SER A 239 9.18 1.68 -25.16
N PRO A 240 10.11 1.17 -24.29
CA PRO A 240 9.76 0.26 -23.17
C PRO A 240 10.24 0.66 -21.73
N THR A 241 9.36 0.57 -20.69
CA THR A 241 9.72 0.47 -19.23
C THR A 241 8.69 -0.32 -18.36
N ARG A 242 9.17 -0.88 -17.22
CA ARG A 242 8.78 -2.00 -16.30
C ARG A 242 7.72 -1.78 -15.17
N GLN A 243 7.18 -2.91 -14.66
CA GLN A 243 6.33 -3.14 -13.46
C GLN A 243 7.09 -3.59 -12.17
N LEU A 244 6.44 -3.50 -10.99
CA LEU A 244 6.93 -3.85 -9.62
C LEU A 244 5.88 -4.69 -8.83
N LEU A 245 6.31 -5.53 -7.87
CA LEU A 245 5.47 -6.34 -6.93
C LEU A 245 5.86 -6.09 -5.45
N SER A 246 4.91 -6.35 -4.54
CA SER A 246 4.77 -5.89 -3.14
C SER A 246 5.10 -6.92 -2.03
N ALA A 247 5.35 -6.41 -0.80
CA ALA A 247 5.75 -7.11 0.43
C ALA A 247 4.59 -7.31 1.47
N THR A 248 4.82 -8.14 2.50
CA THR A 248 3.90 -8.46 3.61
C THR A 248 4.56 -8.25 5.00
N THR A 249 3.77 -7.95 6.03
CA THR A 249 4.11 -7.30 7.32
C THR A 249 4.11 -8.26 8.54
N ILE A 250 4.91 -7.99 9.60
CA ILE A 250 4.97 -8.72 10.90
C ILE A 250 4.91 -7.71 12.09
N GLU A 251 4.32 -8.10 13.24
CA GLU A 251 4.15 -7.34 14.49
C GLU A 251 5.12 -7.75 15.66
N PRO A 252 5.29 -6.92 16.73
CA PRO A 252 6.50 -6.89 17.59
C PRO A 252 6.32 -7.32 19.06
N SER A 253 7.43 -7.49 19.81
CA SER A 253 7.43 -7.45 21.30
C SER A 253 8.83 -7.24 21.96
N ASP A 254 8.91 -6.13 22.70
CA ASP A 254 9.64 -5.74 23.95
C ASP A 254 11.15 -5.96 24.17
N ASP A 255 11.81 -4.88 24.62
CA ASP A 255 13.22 -4.76 25.02
C ASP A 255 13.45 -5.20 26.48
N GLY A 256 14.65 -5.73 26.77
CA GLY A 256 15.24 -5.63 28.11
C GLY A 256 16.00 -6.86 28.60
N ILE A 257 17.27 -6.96 28.20
CA ILE A 257 18.35 -7.77 28.79
C ILE A 257 18.22 -9.30 28.61
N ILE A 258 19.11 -9.84 27.78
CA ILE A 258 19.24 -11.28 27.52
C ILE A 258 20.09 -11.93 28.61
N GLU A 259 19.45 -12.30 29.73
CA GLU A 259 20.22 -12.77 30.90
C GLU A 259 20.50 -14.27 30.94
N SER A 260 19.90 -15.09 30.07
CA SER A 260 20.39 -16.46 29.89
C SER A 260 20.10 -16.97 28.48
N PHE A 261 21.16 -17.23 27.71
CA PHE A 261 21.12 -17.98 26.45
C PHE A 261 20.79 -19.46 26.71
N GLU A 262 19.77 -19.72 27.53
CA GLU A 262 19.41 -21.04 28.05
C GLU A 262 17.96 -21.34 27.71
N PHE A 263 17.71 -22.59 27.36
CA PHE A 263 16.37 -23.11 27.15
C PHE A 263 15.90 -23.84 28.40
N THR A 264 14.60 -23.75 28.69
CA THR A 264 13.99 -24.58 29.75
C THR A 264 14.05 -26.07 29.39
N SER A 265 13.99 -26.97 30.38
CA SER A 265 14.02 -28.42 30.12
C SER A 265 12.91 -28.89 29.16
N MET A 266 11.75 -28.22 29.18
CA MET A 266 10.64 -28.49 28.26
C MET A 266 11.02 -28.11 26.82
N GLN A 267 11.56 -26.92 26.62
CA GLN A 267 12.04 -26.45 25.30
C GLN A 267 13.19 -27.32 24.78
N VAL A 268 14.14 -27.71 25.63
CA VAL A 268 15.24 -28.61 25.24
C VAL A 268 14.71 -29.94 24.69
N THR A 269 13.67 -30.49 25.33
CA THR A 269 13.05 -31.75 24.88
C THR A 269 12.34 -31.58 23.53
N GLU A 270 11.56 -30.51 23.37
CA GLU A 270 10.87 -30.17 22.12
C GLU A 270 11.87 -29.96 20.96
N LEU A 271 12.90 -29.13 21.18
CA LEU A 271 13.93 -28.84 20.18
C LEU A 271 14.74 -30.09 19.80
N SER A 272 15.05 -30.96 20.76
CA SER A 272 15.76 -32.21 20.50
C SER A 272 14.94 -33.16 19.62
N GLN A 273 13.62 -33.23 19.85
CA GLN A 273 12.72 -34.05 19.04
C GLN A 273 12.62 -33.53 17.60
N ILE A 274 12.42 -32.22 17.42
CA ILE A 274 12.30 -31.60 16.09
C ILE A 274 13.60 -31.73 15.31
N SER A 275 14.73 -31.33 15.92
CA SER A 275 16.05 -31.37 15.27
C SER A 275 16.50 -32.79 14.92
N SER A 276 16.21 -33.80 15.75
CA SER A 276 16.53 -35.19 15.44
C SER A 276 15.69 -35.74 14.28
N ASN A 277 14.41 -35.36 14.21
CA ASN A 277 13.54 -35.73 13.08
C ASN A 277 14.07 -35.11 11.77
N LEU A 278 14.42 -33.82 11.79
CA LEU A 278 15.01 -33.15 10.63
C LEU A 278 16.34 -33.79 10.20
N LEU A 279 17.22 -34.12 11.15
CA LEU A 279 18.49 -34.79 10.86
C LEU A 279 18.26 -36.14 10.16
N GLY A 280 17.24 -36.89 10.59
CA GLY A 280 16.86 -38.17 9.98
C GLY A 280 16.27 -38.07 8.57
N LYS A 281 15.90 -36.87 8.13
CA LYS A 281 15.34 -36.59 6.79
C LYS A 281 16.38 -36.13 5.77
N ILE A 282 17.62 -35.86 6.20
CA ILE A 282 18.70 -35.47 5.29
C ILE A 282 19.02 -36.62 4.34
N ARG A 283 18.96 -36.35 3.03
CA ARG A 283 19.21 -37.34 1.98
C ARG A 283 20.09 -36.79 0.86
N GLU A 284 20.61 -37.70 0.03
CA GLU A 284 21.33 -37.36 -1.19
C GLU A 284 20.37 -36.69 -2.20
N LEU A 285 20.82 -35.58 -2.80
CA LEU A 285 20.06 -34.75 -3.72
C LEU A 285 20.71 -34.75 -5.11
N HIS A 286 19.88 -34.80 -6.16
CA HIS A 286 20.35 -34.80 -7.55
C HIS A 286 19.71 -33.65 -8.32
N PHE A 287 20.47 -32.59 -8.58
CA PHE A 287 19.94 -31.37 -9.23
C PHE A 287 19.94 -31.45 -10.76
N GLN A 288 18.91 -30.84 -11.37
CA GLN A 288 18.85 -30.66 -12.81
C GLN A 288 19.89 -29.64 -13.29
N GLN A 289 20.47 -29.88 -14.47
CA GLN A 289 21.32 -28.89 -15.13
C GLN A 289 20.46 -27.78 -15.71
N ARG A 290 20.73 -26.52 -15.35
CA ARG A 290 20.01 -25.37 -15.92
C ARG A 290 20.35 -25.23 -17.41
N PRO A 291 19.36 -25.05 -18.29
CA PRO A 291 19.62 -24.77 -19.69
C PRO A 291 20.40 -23.45 -19.83
N GLN A 292 21.49 -23.48 -20.60
CA GLN A 292 22.24 -22.27 -20.92
C GLN A 292 21.36 -21.33 -21.77
N GLY A 293 21.11 -20.13 -21.24
CA GLY A 293 20.50 -19.04 -22.01
C GLY A 293 21.43 -18.53 -23.11
N PHE A 294 21.04 -17.44 -23.78
CA PHE A 294 21.92 -16.80 -24.76
C PHE A 294 23.09 -16.07 -24.07
N PRO A 295 24.24 -15.92 -24.75
CA PRO A 295 25.40 -15.20 -24.19
C PRO A 295 25.05 -13.74 -23.88
N THR A 296 25.33 -13.30 -22.65
CA THR A 296 25.16 -11.89 -22.25
C THR A 296 26.38 -11.07 -22.67
N GLU A 297 26.15 -9.91 -23.30
CA GLU A 297 27.19 -8.90 -23.55
C GLU A 297 27.42 -7.98 -22.32
N ARG A 298 26.59 -8.11 -21.28
CA ARG A 298 26.85 -7.43 -20.01
C ARG A 298 28.15 -7.98 -19.44
N PRO A 299 29.11 -7.12 -19.03
CA PRO A 299 30.28 -7.56 -18.31
C PRO A 299 29.87 -8.37 -17.08
N THR A 300 30.25 -9.65 -17.05
CA THR A 300 29.99 -10.53 -15.90
C THR A 300 31.27 -10.70 -15.11
N ALA A 301 31.20 -10.47 -13.79
CA ALA A 301 32.21 -10.98 -12.89
C ALA A 301 31.99 -12.49 -12.74
N THR A 302 33.06 -13.28 -12.85
CA THR A 302 33.01 -14.72 -12.60
C THR A 302 33.41 -14.94 -11.15
N ILE A 303 32.54 -15.55 -10.34
CA ILE A 303 32.85 -15.93 -8.96
C ILE A 303 33.36 -17.38 -8.99
N THR A 304 34.52 -17.61 -8.41
CA THR A 304 35.18 -18.92 -8.31
C THR A 304 35.03 -19.52 -6.91
N ASP A 305 35.24 -20.84 -6.77
CA ASP A 305 35.16 -21.52 -5.46
C ASP A 305 36.14 -20.95 -4.42
N GLN A 306 37.26 -20.36 -4.85
CA GLN A 306 38.23 -19.70 -3.98
C GLN A 306 37.72 -18.37 -3.40
N GLU A 307 36.68 -17.79 -4.01
CA GLU A 307 36.07 -16.51 -3.61
C GLU A 307 34.82 -16.71 -2.74
N LEU A 308 34.36 -17.96 -2.56
CA LEU A 308 33.21 -18.27 -1.71
C LEU A 308 33.60 -18.21 -0.22
N LEU A 309 32.87 -17.41 0.54
CA LEU A 309 33.00 -17.34 2.00
C LEU A 309 32.00 -18.32 2.64
N GLY A 310 32.52 -19.43 3.17
CA GLY A 310 31.73 -20.42 3.89
C GLY A 310 31.17 -21.56 3.04
N PRO A 311 30.43 -22.50 3.66
CA PRO A 311 29.86 -23.65 2.99
C PRO A 311 28.71 -23.25 2.05
N ILE A 312 28.65 -23.88 0.89
CA ILE A 312 27.63 -23.61 -0.13
C ILE A 312 26.26 -24.06 0.38
N LYS A 313 25.26 -23.17 0.31
CA LYS A 313 23.84 -23.47 0.47
C LYS A 313 23.08 -22.95 -0.74
N PHE A 314 22.18 -23.74 -1.32
CA PHE A 314 21.30 -23.25 -2.40
C PHE A 314 20.04 -24.09 -2.57
N TRP A 315 19.01 -23.44 -3.15
CA TRP A 315 17.81 -24.09 -3.66
C TRP A 315 17.97 -24.50 -5.11
N GLY A 316 17.66 -25.76 -5.41
CA GLY A 316 17.68 -26.27 -6.77
C GLY A 316 16.56 -27.27 -7.01
N GLN A 317 16.18 -27.42 -8.27
CA GLN A 317 15.21 -28.42 -8.67
C GLN A 317 15.88 -29.78 -8.85
N GLU A 318 15.37 -30.80 -8.19
CA GLU A 318 15.85 -32.17 -8.37
C GLU A 318 15.42 -32.76 -9.71
N VAL A 319 16.07 -33.85 -10.13
CA VAL A 319 15.69 -34.62 -11.34
C VAL A 319 14.23 -35.11 -11.27
N SER A 320 13.68 -35.29 -10.07
CA SER A 320 12.25 -35.60 -9.85
C SER A 320 11.30 -34.45 -10.17
N GLY A 321 11.80 -33.21 -10.23
CA GLY A 321 11.01 -31.99 -10.42
C GLY A 321 10.62 -31.28 -9.12
N GLU A 322 10.86 -31.88 -7.95
CA GLU A 322 10.67 -31.26 -6.63
C GLU A 322 11.85 -30.34 -6.30
N ASP A 323 11.60 -29.20 -5.65
CA ASP A 323 12.65 -28.33 -5.17
C ASP A 323 13.29 -28.90 -3.89
N ALA A 324 14.60 -28.70 -3.74
CA ALA A 324 15.35 -29.17 -2.59
C ALA A 324 16.41 -28.15 -2.17
N PHE A 325 16.63 -28.09 -0.86
CA PHE A 325 17.60 -27.23 -0.21
C PHE A 325 18.87 -28.01 0.12
N MET A 326 19.97 -27.70 -0.58
CA MET A 326 21.28 -28.29 -0.34
C MET A 326 22.06 -27.46 0.68
N PHE A 327 22.65 -28.13 1.66
CA PHE A 327 23.59 -27.48 2.59
C PHE A 327 24.75 -28.37 3.01
N ILE A 328 24.87 -29.62 2.53
CA ILE A 328 26.00 -30.51 2.82
C ILE A 328 26.62 -30.96 1.51
N HIS A 329 27.94 -30.81 1.38
CA HIS A 329 28.71 -31.42 0.30
C HIS A 329 29.71 -32.41 0.90
N HIS A 330 29.59 -33.69 0.56
CA HIS A 330 30.45 -34.75 1.09
C HIS A 330 30.79 -35.75 -0.02
N GLU A 331 32.09 -36.02 -0.21
CA GLU A 331 32.61 -36.96 -1.23
C GLU A 331 32.06 -36.72 -2.65
N GLY A 332 31.90 -35.45 -3.06
CA GLY A 332 31.40 -35.09 -4.40
C GLY A 332 29.87 -35.20 -4.55
N LYS A 333 29.15 -35.52 -3.48
CA LYS A 333 27.69 -35.63 -3.45
C LYS A 333 27.06 -34.49 -2.67
N ALA A 334 25.86 -34.09 -3.10
CA ALA A 334 25.05 -33.10 -2.44
C ALA A 334 24.04 -33.77 -1.49
N TYR A 335 23.94 -33.30 -0.26
CA TYR A 335 22.93 -33.73 0.70
C TYR A 335 22.18 -32.52 1.26
N GLY A 336 20.92 -32.75 1.61
CA GLY A 336 20.04 -31.70 2.14
C GLY A 336 18.62 -32.20 2.37
N LEU A 337 17.65 -31.29 2.29
CA LEU A 337 16.24 -31.55 2.56
C LEU A 337 15.40 -31.30 1.29
N SER A 338 14.31 -32.06 1.13
CA SER A 338 13.26 -31.70 0.16
C SER A 338 12.53 -30.43 0.61
N GLU A 339 11.82 -29.75 -0.29
CA GLU A 339 10.95 -28.62 0.06
C GLU A 339 9.98 -28.98 1.20
N ASN A 340 9.33 -30.15 1.11
CA ASN A 340 8.40 -30.63 2.14
C ASN A 340 9.07 -30.88 3.50
N ASP A 341 10.30 -31.38 3.50
CA ASP A 341 11.04 -31.63 4.75
C ASP A 341 11.64 -30.34 5.33
N TYR A 342 11.97 -29.37 4.48
CA TYR A 342 12.43 -28.05 4.88
C TYR A 342 11.38 -27.28 5.70
N CYS A 343 10.07 -27.47 5.46
CA CYS A 343 9.03 -26.89 6.32
C CYS A 343 9.16 -27.30 7.80
N GLY A 344 9.83 -28.42 8.11
CA GLY A 344 10.13 -28.78 9.51
C GLY A 344 11.15 -27.84 10.17
N LEU A 345 11.99 -27.17 9.36
CA LEU A 345 12.94 -26.16 9.81
C LEU A 345 12.22 -24.87 10.23
N ASP A 346 11.15 -24.47 9.52
CA ASP A 346 10.28 -23.37 9.96
C ASP A 346 9.69 -23.67 11.35
N GLY A 347 9.22 -24.90 11.56
CA GLY A 347 8.75 -25.34 12.88
C GLY A 347 9.83 -25.34 13.96
N LEU A 348 11.10 -25.60 13.61
CA LEU A 348 12.23 -25.47 14.52
C LEU A 348 12.51 -24.01 14.87
N ILE A 349 12.50 -23.13 13.87
CA ILE A 349 12.68 -21.68 14.04
C ILE A 349 11.59 -21.13 14.97
N ASP A 350 10.32 -21.44 14.70
CA ASP A 350 9.19 -21.02 15.54
C ASP A 350 9.34 -21.52 16.98
N ALA A 351 9.73 -22.78 17.17
CA ALA A 351 9.94 -23.34 18.50
C ALA A 351 11.07 -22.63 19.27
N VAL A 352 12.16 -22.26 18.60
CA VAL A 352 13.25 -21.46 19.19
C VAL A 352 12.76 -20.06 19.56
N LEU A 353 12.04 -19.39 18.67
CA LEU A 353 11.56 -18.00 18.85
C LEU A 353 10.45 -17.86 19.90
N LYS A 354 9.91 -18.96 20.45
CA LYS A 354 9.10 -18.93 21.68
C LYS A 354 9.91 -18.43 22.89
N SER A 355 11.24 -18.61 22.90
CA SER A 355 12.11 -18.09 23.95
C SER A 355 12.31 -16.59 23.82
N ALA A 356 12.13 -15.84 24.90
CA ALA A 356 12.23 -14.38 24.89
C ALA A 356 13.61 -13.88 24.45
N TRP A 357 14.69 -14.49 24.96
CA TRP A 357 16.04 -14.08 24.58
C TRP A 357 16.33 -14.35 23.11
N ALA A 358 15.86 -15.49 22.59
CA ALA A 358 16.08 -15.88 21.19
C ALA A 358 15.30 -14.95 20.25
N ARG A 359 14.03 -14.67 20.58
CA ARG A 359 13.21 -13.69 19.86
C ARG A 359 13.81 -12.29 19.82
N ALA A 360 14.48 -11.88 20.90
CA ALA A 360 15.08 -10.55 21.01
C ALA A 360 16.43 -10.43 20.27
N SER A 361 17.19 -11.52 20.10
CA SER A 361 18.58 -11.47 19.61
C SER A 361 18.93 -12.32 18.41
N LEU A 362 18.09 -13.25 17.99
CA LEU A 362 18.38 -14.18 16.90
C LEU A 362 17.42 -14.01 15.72
N SER A 363 17.96 -14.11 14.51
CA SER A 363 17.16 -14.22 13.28
C SER A 363 16.84 -15.68 12.95
N GLY A 364 15.78 -15.89 12.15
CA GLY A 364 15.49 -17.20 11.57
C GLY A 364 16.64 -17.74 10.73
N GLU A 365 17.34 -16.86 9.99
CA GLU A 365 18.50 -17.21 9.14
C GLU A 365 19.72 -17.64 9.97
N PHE A 366 19.95 -17.01 11.14
CA PHE A 366 20.96 -17.46 12.10
C PHE A 366 20.61 -18.86 12.68
N ILE A 367 19.34 -19.08 13.03
CA ILE A 367 18.87 -20.39 13.54
C ILE A 367 19.02 -21.47 12.48
N GLU A 368 18.58 -21.21 11.24
CA GLU A 368 18.78 -22.09 10.09
C GLU A 368 20.26 -22.37 9.85
N THR A 369 21.11 -21.35 9.89
CA THR A 369 22.54 -21.51 9.66
C THR A 369 23.18 -22.37 10.73
N THR A 370 22.83 -22.12 11.99
CA THR A 370 23.30 -22.92 13.12
C THR A 370 22.82 -24.37 13.00
N PHE A 371 21.58 -24.60 12.54
CA PHE A 371 21.07 -25.94 12.28
C PHE A 371 21.84 -26.63 11.17
N CYS A 372 22.09 -25.96 10.04
CA CYS A 372 22.85 -26.52 8.93
C CYS A 372 24.28 -26.88 9.35
N ASP A 373 24.91 -26.02 10.14
CA ASP A 373 26.28 -26.22 10.64
C ASP A 373 26.32 -27.38 11.66
N TRP A 374 25.37 -27.43 12.59
CA TRP A 374 25.18 -28.54 13.52
C TRP A 374 24.92 -29.86 12.79
N ALA A 375 24.03 -29.87 11.79
CA ALA A 375 23.71 -31.04 11.00
C ALA A 375 24.92 -31.53 10.19
N ARG A 376 25.73 -30.64 9.62
CA ARG A 376 27.01 -31.00 8.96
C ARG A 376 27.97 -31.67 9.92
N GLN A 377 28.09 -31.19 11.16
CA GLN A 377 28.96 -31.79 12.16
C GLN A 377 28.44 -33.15 12.64
N ARG A 378 27.12 -33.32 12.74
CA ARG A 378 26.46 -34.59 13.10
C ARG A 378 26.41 -35.60 11.95
N PHE A 379 26.65 -35.17 10.71
CA PHE A 379 26.65 -36.01 9.52
C PHE A 379 27.85 -36.98 9.55
N GLY A 380 27.68 -38.11 10.25
CA GLY A 380 28.69 -39.16 10.41
C GLY A 380 29.39 -39.21 11.78
N ALA A 381 28.97 -38.39 12.77
CA ALA A 381 29.58 -38.36 14.11
C ALA A 381 28.56 -38.05 15.23
N ASP A 382 28.87 -38.51 16.45
CA ASP A 382 28.14 -38.11 17.66
C ASP A 382 28.55 -36.70 18.10
N GLY A 383 27.60 -35.96 18.69
CA GLY A 383 27.82 -34.59 19.14
C GLY A 383 26.69 -34.07 20.04
N PRO A 384 26.79 -32.83 20.54
CA PRO A 384 25.80 -32.26 21.44
C PRO A 384 24.42 -32.11 20.79
N PRO A 385 23.34 -31.98 21.58
CA PRO A 385 22.01 -31.67 21.07
C PRO A 385 21.99 -30.26 20.43
N PHE A 386 21.10 -30.07 19.47
CA PHE A 386 20.99 -28.79 18.74
C PHE A 386 20.79 -27.59 19.67
N SER A 387 20.00 -27.73 20.74
CA SER A 387 19.76 -26.65 21.70
C SER A 387 21.04 -26.15 22.38
N GLU A 388 21.98 -27.05 22.68
CA GLU A 388 23.27 -26.69 23.28
C GLU A 388 24.18 -26.00 22.25
N ALA A 389 24.22 -26.52 21.02
CA ALA A 389 24.97 -25.91 19.93
C ALA A 389 24.45 -24.49 19.61
N LEU A 390 23.13 -24.30 19.58
CA LEU A 390 22.49 -23.00 19.34
C LEU A 390 22.78 -22.01 20.48
N SER A 391 22.65 -22.44 21.73
CA SER A 391 23.02 -21.62 22.89
C SER A 391 24.50 -21.22 22.87
N ALA A 392 25.39 -22.12 22.48
CA ALA A 392 26.81 -21.81 22.34
C ALA A 392 27.09 -20.81 21.22
N ALA A 393 26.53 -21.03 20.02
CA ALA A 393 26.65 -20.12 18.89
C ALA A 393 26.08 -18.73 19.20
N ALA A 394 24.95 -18.65 19.91
CA ALA A 394 24.35 -17.40 20.35
C ALA A 394 25.25 -16.64 21.32
N ARG A 395 25.85 -17.32 22.32
CA ARG A 395 26.79 -16.68 23.27
C ARG A 395 28.02 -16.09 22.58
N GLU A 396 28.47 -16.71 21.50
CA GLU A 396 29.63 -16.23 20.74
C GLU A 396 29.27 -15.08 19.79
N SER A 397 28.07 -15.13 19.19
CA SER A 397 27.68 -14.21 18.11
C SER A 397 26.90 -12.99 18.59
N VAL A 398 26.11 -13.11 19.66
CA VAL A 398 25.29 -12.02 20.19
C VAL A 398 26.19 -11.05 20.94
N THR A 399 26.32 -9.85 20.40
CA THR A 399 27.14 -8.78 20.96
C THR A 399 26.40 -7.46 20.89
N VAL A 400 26.77 -6.51 21.74
CA VAL A 400 26.30 -5.13 21.61
C VAL A 400 27.06 -4.48 20.46
N ALA A 401 26.37 -4.22 19.37
CA ALA A 401 26.91 -3.58 18.19
C ALA A 401 26.35 -2.16 18.04
N GLU A 402 27.25 -1.19 17.83
CA GLU A 402 26.88 0.17 17.45
C GLU A 402 26.90 0.28 15.92
N VAL A 403 25.73 0.52 15.32
CA VAL A 403 25.56 0.64 13.87
C VAL A 403 25.45 2.12 13.49
N TRP A 404 26.27 2.52 12.53
CA TRP A 404 26.23 3.84 11.91
C TRP A 404 25.61 3.71 10.51
N ALA A 405 24.41 4.25 10.33
CA ALA A 405 23.69 4.28 9.06
C ALA A 405 23.74 5.70 8.47
N PRO A 406 24.58 5.97 7.46
CA PRO A 406 24.74 7.31 6.90
C PRO A 406 23.44 7.84 6.27
N ILE A 407 23.20 9.13 6.40
CA ILE A 407 22.06 9.86 5.85
C ILE A 407 22.57 10.74 4.71
N ALA A 408 22.38 10.30 3.48
CA ALA A 408 22.81 11.04 2.30
C ALA A 408 22.15 12.42 2.22
N ASN A 409 22.93 13.41 1.76
CA ASN A 409 22.49 14.79 1.53
C ASN A 409 21.99 15.55 2.78
N MET A 410 22.33 15.03 3.97
CA MET A 410 22.09 15.68 5.25
C MET A 410 23.40 15.86 6.00
N GLU A 411 23.64 17.05 6.54
CA GLU A 411 24.81 17.38 7.37
C GLU A 411 24.34 17.99 8.68
N VAL A 412 25.00 17.64 9.79
CA VAL A 412 24.75 18.22 11.12
C VAL A 412 26.05 18.80 11.67
N GLU A 413 25.98 20.01 12.21
CA GLU A 413 27.14 20.64 12.87
C GLU A 413 27.46 19.97 14.21
N GLN A 414 26.41 19.60 14.96
CA GLN A 414 26.52 18.95 16.26
C GLN A 414 25.56 17.75 16.31
N GLY A 415 26.03 16.64 16.88
CA GLY A 415 25.19 15.47 17.09
C GLY A 415 24.07 15.71 18.10
N PHE A 416 22.98 14.95 17.99
CA PHE A 416 21.83 15.08 18.86
C PHE A 416 21.01 13.79 18.97
N ASP A 417 20.37 13.57 20.12
CA ASP A 417 19.43 12.45 20.29
C ASP A 417 18.13 12.66 19.52
N PHE A 418 17.61 11.58 18.93
CA PHE A 418 16.33 11.52 18.24
C PHE A 418 15.60 10.22 18.63
N GLY A 419 15.12 10.17 19.86
CA GLY A 419 14.37 9.03 20.40
C GLY A 419 15.34 7.92 20.82
N PRO A 420 15.19 6.68 20.33
CA PRO A 420 16.11 5.58 20.67
C PRO A 420 17.46 5.67 19.93
N VAL A 421 17.61 6.61 18.98
CA VAL A 421 18.82 6.77 18.16
C VAL A 421 19.50 8.11 18.40
N ARG A 422 20.76 8.18 18.01
CA ARG A 422 21.51 9.44 17.92
C ARG A 422 21.73 9.82 16.46
N ILE A 423 21.72 11.10 16.16
CA ILE A 423 22.14 11.64 14.86
C ILE A 423 23.53 12.23 15.06
N GLU A 424 24.53 11.69 14.38
CA GLU A 424 25.94 12.10 14.53
C GLU A 424 26.55 12.52 13.19
N SER A 425 27.62 13.30 13.21
CA SER A 425 28.35 13.69 11.99
C SER A 425 29.46 12.69 11.67
N ILE A 426 29.54 12.21 10.42
CA ILE A 426 30.65 11.39 9.92
C ILE A 426 31.83 12.30 9.58
N THR A 427 32.57 12.70 10.61
CA THR A 427 33.76 13.56 10.45
C THR A 427 34.96 12.78 9.90
N ALA A 428 36.00 13.51 9.46
CA ALA A 428 37.28 12.89 9.11
C ALA A 428 37.87 12.04 10.24
N THR A 429 37.67 12.46 11.50
CA THR A 429 38.09 11.71 12.69
C THR A 429 37.33 10.38 12.82
N VAL A 430 36.02 10.37 12.55
CA VAL A 430 35.23 9.13 12.53
C VAL A 430 35.74 8.18 11.45
N MET A 431 36.02 8.69 10.24
CA MET A 431 36.57 7.88 9.15
C MET A 431 37.95 7.30 9.48
N GLU A 432 38.80 8.06 10.17
CA GLU A 432 40.11 7.57 10.62
C GLU A 432 39.99 6.52 11.74
N ASN A 433 39.04 6.71 12.67
CA ASN A 433 38.74 5.73 13.69
C ASN A 433 38.20 4.41 13.11
N LEU A 434 37.41 4.46 12.03
CA LEU A 434 36.98 3.26 11.31
C LEU A 434 38.17 2.56 10.63
N ARG A 435 39.07 3.34 10.01
CA ARG A 435 40.26 2.81 9.35
C ARG A 435 41.21 2.10 10.32
N SER A 436 41.39 2.65 11.52
CA SER A 436 42.28 2.07 12.54
C SER A 436 41.76 0.76 13.14
N ARG A 437 40.47 0.44 12.96
CA ARG A 437 39.87 -0.84 13.38
C ARG A 437 40.08 -1.97 12.37
N VAL A 438 40.59 -1.68 11.17
CA VAL A 438 40.89 -2.71 10.16
C VAL A 438 42.17 -3.45 10.56
N PRO A 439 42.17 -4.79 10.69
CA PRO A 439 43.36 -5.56 11.06
C PRO A 439 44.50 -5.41 10.03
N SER A 440 45.65 -4.88 10.45
CA SER A 440 46.83 -4.61 9.61
C SER A 440 47.67 -5.85 9.29
N ASN A 441 47.06 -6.94 8.81
CA ASN A 441 47.74 -8.24 8.77
C ASN A 441 48.44 -8.57 7.43
N ARG A 442 48.27 -7.78 6.35
CA ARG A 442 48.90 -8.06 5.05
C ARG A 442 49.30 -6.78 4.29
N PRO A 443 50.61 -6.53 4.06
CA PRO A 443 51.08 -5.34 3.31
C PRO A 443 50.50 -5.23 1.89
N GLU A 444 50.19 -6.36 1.26
CA GLU A 444 49.60 -6.42 -0.08
C GLU A 444 48.16 -5.88 -0.14
N GLN A 445 47.46 -5.84 1.00
CA GLN A 445 46.08 -5.35 1.11
C GLN A 445 46.02 -3.87 1.48
N ASP A 446 47.10 -3.26 1.95
CA ASP A 446 47.13 -1.86 2.40
C ASP A 446 46.70 -0.88 1.30
N GLN A 447 47.07 -1.17 0.04
CA GLN A 447 46.66 -0.36 -1.11
C GLN A 447 45.16 -0.49 -1.40
N GLN A 448 44.61 -1.71 -1.34
CA GLN A 448 43.18 -1.96 -1.56
C GLN A 448 42.32 -1.37 -0.44
N VAL A 449 42.76 -1.53 0.83
CA VAL A 449 42.11 -0.91 1.99
C VAL A 449 42.16 0.61 1.88
N SER A 450 43.30 1.19 1.45
CA SER A 450 43.38 2.64 1.23
C SER A 450 42.41 3.11 0.17
N GLN A 451 42.34 2.45 -0.98
CA GLN A 451 41.40 2.77 -2.06
C GLN A 451 39.94 2.65 -1.61
N LEU A 452 39.61 1.62 -0.82
CA LEU A 452 38.29 1.46 -0.23
C LEU A 452 37.94 2.63 0.69
N PHE A 453 38.83 3.01 1.61
CA PHE A 453 38.58 4.12 2.53
C PHE A 453 38.52 5.48 1.81
N ASP A 454 39.28 5.68 0.74
CA ASP A 454 39.17 6.89 -0.08
C ASP A 454 37.83 6.97 -0.81
N LYS A 455 37.33 5.83 -1.31
CA LYS A 455 35.98 5.72 -1.87
C LYS A 455 34.91 6.01 -0.81
N LEU A 456 34.99 5.37 0.36
CA LEU A 456 34.04 5.60 1.46
C LEU A 456 34.05 7.07 1.91
N ARG A 457 35.23 7.71 2.02
CA ARG A 457 35.31 9.14 2.34
C ARG A 457 34.59 10.01 1.32
N HIS A 458 34.73 9.70 0.03
CA HIS A 458 34.02 10.42 -1.03
C HIS A 458 32.50 10.21 -0.97
N GLU A 459 32.05 9.03 -0.54
CA GLU A 459 30.64 8.66 -0.51
C GLU A 459 29.89 9.17 0.72
N MET A 460 30.52 9.22 1.91
CA MET A 460 29.78 9.49 3.16
C MET A 460 30.44 10.47 4.14
N GLN A 461 31.70 10.88 3.95
CA GLN A 461 32.31 11.84 4.88
C GLN A 461 31.59 13.19 4.82
N GLY A 462 31.23 13.74 5.99
CA GLY A 462 30.47 14.97 6.15
C GLY A 462 28.97 14.75 6.30
N TYR A 463 28.44 13.60 5.88
CA TYR A 463 27.04 13.26 6.10
C TYR A 463 26.74 13.02 7.58
N ALA A 464 25.50 13.28 7.96
CA ALA A 464 24.94 12.80 9.21
C ALA A 464 24.78 11.28 9.15
N ALA A 465 24.68 10.63 10.30
CA ALA A 465 24.41 9.20 10.44
C ALA A 465 23.39 8.97 11.55
N VAL A 466 22.48 8.02 11.35
CA VAL A 466 21.73 7.42 12.46
C VAL A 466 22.66 6.44 13.17
N VAL A 467 22.83 6.61 14.46
CA VAL A 467 23.62 5.74 15.33
C VAL A 467 22.69 5.03 16.30
N VAL A 468 22.70 3.71 16.25
CA VAL A 468 21.85 2.85 17.09
C VAL A 468 22.69 1.72 17.69
N SER A 469 22.45 1.42 18.96
CA SER A 469 23.07 0.29 19.65
C SER A 469 22.07 -0.86 19.75
N ILE A 470 22.46 -2.04 19.27
CA ILE A 470 21.61 -3.24 19.27
C ILE A 470 22.41 -4.41 19.85
N GLU A 471 21.79 -5.14 20.77
CA GLU A 471 22.32 -6.38 21.32
C GLU A 471 21.65 -7.56 20.60
N ALA A 472 22.32 -8.10 19.57
CA ALA A 472 21.83 -9.23 18.78
C ALA A 472 22.98 -9.88 18.00
N GLU A 473 22.69 -10.98 17.29
CA GLU A 473 23.63 -11.53 16.32
C GLU A 473 23.77 -10.61 15.08
N PRO A 474 24.91 -10.68 14.33
CA PRO A 474 25.27 -9.68 13.32
C PRO A 474 24.22 -9.38 12.26
N GLU A 475 23.45 -10.37 11.83
CA GLU A 475 22.46 -10.21 10.77
C GLU A 475 21.19 -9.51 11.30
N THR A 476 20.72 -9.90 12.49
CA THR A 476 19.66 -9.22 13.23
C THR A 476 20.03 -7.77 13.54
N VAL A 477 21.28 -7.51 13.94
CA VAL A 477 21.82 -6.15 14.12
C VAL A 477 21.62 -5.33 12.84
N GLN A 478 22.04 -5.85 11.67
CA GLN A 478 21.90 -5.13 10.40
C GLN A 478 20.44 -4.89 10.01
N LYS A 479 19.59 -5.92 10.06
CA LYS A 479 18.17 -5.83 9.68
C LYS A 479 17.40 -4.85 10.59
N ARG A 480 17.56 -4.98 11.91
CA ARG A 480 16.88 -4.12 12.90
C ARG A 480 17.41 -2.68 12.85
N ALA A 481 18.73 -2.49 12.76
CA ALA A 481 19.32 -1.15 12.64
C ALA A 481 18.85 -0.43 11.36
N LEU A 482 18.82 -1.13 10.22
CA LEU A 482 18.33 -0.57 8.97
C LEU A 482 16.87 -0.12 9.09
N ARG A 483 16.01 -0.93 9.71
CA ARG A 483 14.59 -0.59 9.90
C ARG A 483 14.42 0.63 10.81
N ILE A 484 15.09 0.65 11.95
CA ILE A 484 15.06 1.79 12.89
C ILE A 484 15.58 3.06 12.20
N ALA A 485 16.68 2.96 11.45
CA ALA A 485 17.26 4.09 10.73
C ALA A 485 16.34 4.61 9.61
N GLN A 486 15.63 3.73 8.88
CA GLN A 486 14.65 4.13 7.87
C GLN A 486 13.51 4.93 8.48
N ASP A 487 12.96 4.45 9.59
CA ASP A 487 11.86 5.13 10.28
C ASP A 487 12.32 6.45 10.91
N ALA A 488 13.50 6.48 11.53
CA ALA A 488 14.11 7.70 12.06
C ALA A 488 14.35 8.75 10.96
N VAL A 489 14.95 8.37 9.82
CA VAL A 489 15.15 9.29 8.68
C VAL A 489 13.82 9.74 8.07
N GLY A 490 12.84 8.85 7.96
CA GLY A 490 11.51 9.20 7.45
C GLY A 490 10.79 10.23 8.32
N LEU A 491 10.85 10.08 9.65
CA LEU A 491 10.30 11.03 10.61
C LEU A 491 11.10 12.33 10.63
N LEU A 492 12.44 12.26 10.61
CA LEU A 492 13.31 13.43 10.59
C LEU A 492 13.10 14.26 9.31
N ARG A 493 12.90 13.62 8.15
CA ARG A 493 12.61 14.28 6.87
C ARG A 493 11.36 15.16 6.92
N PHE A 494 10.44 14.93 7.84
CA PHE A 494 9.29 15.82 8.05
C PHE A 494 9.74 17.24 8.40
N PHE A 495 10.90 17.42 9.04
CA PHE A 495 11.48 18.72 9.38
C PHE A 495 12.44 19.27 8.30
N SER A 496 12.57 18.57 7.16
CA SER A 496 13.45 19.00 6.08
C SER A 496 12.92 20.26 5.38
N PRO A 497 13.78 21.06 4.72
CA PRO A 497 13.36 22.25 3.98
C PRO A 497 12.31 21.97 2.90
N ALA A 498 12.30 20.73 2.37
CA ALA A 498 11.38 20.29 1.35
C ALA A 498 9.96 20.06 1.88
N ALA A 499 9.78 19.68 3.14
CA ALA A 499 8.47 19.30 3.68
C ALA A 499 7.35 20.35 3.46
N PRO A 500 7.52 21.63 3.85
CA PRO A 500 6.49 22.65 3.62
C PRO A 500 6.50 23.25 2.19
N ARG A 501 7.40 22.81 1.30
CA ARG A 501 7.63 23.44 -0.02
C ARG A 501 7.45 22.45 -1.16
N SER A 502 6.32 22.51 -1.85
CA SER A 502 5.93 21.65 -2.98
C SER A 502 6.99 21.57 -4.10
N TYR A 503 7.66 22.69 -4.38
CA TYR A 503 8.62 22.83 -5.48
C TYR A 503 10.03 22.33 -5.15
N LEU A 504 10.29 21.97 -3.89
CA LEU A 504 11.61 21.53 -3.44
C LEU A 504 11.62 20.01 -3.25
N PHE A 505 12.51 19.33 -3.97
CA PHE A 505 12.72 17.88 -3.85
C PHE A 505 13.63 17.57 -2.66
N SER A 506 13.28 16.58 -1.84
CA SER A 506 14.14 16.11 -0.76
C SER A 506 15.03 14.96 -1.22
N PRO A 507 16.36 15.14 -1.29
CA PRO A 507 17.30 14.06 -1.58
C PRO A 507 17.70 13.26 -0.32
N VAL A 508 17.15 13.61 0.84
CA VAL A 508 17.56 13.07 2.14
C VAL A 508 17.03 11.65 2.31
N ALA A 509 17.91 10.67 2.35
CA ALA A 509 17.58 9.27 2.59
C ALA A 509 18.78 8.57 3.25
N LEU A 510 18.62 7.32 3.67
CA LEU A 510 19.79 6.52 4.02
C LEU A 510 20.68 6.34 2.78
N ALA A 511 22.00 6.38 2.97
CA ALA A 511 22.96 6.18 1.90
C ALA A 511 22.74 4.82 1.20
N GLY A 512 22.76 4.83 -0.13
CA GLY A 512 22.36 3.73 -1.00
C GLY A 512 20.87 3.72 -1.37
N ALA A 513 20.00 4.43 -0.64
CA ALA A 513 18.58 4.57 -0.95
C ALA A 513 18.22 5.97 -1.47
N GLU A 514 19.14 6.94 -1.42
CA GLU A 514 18.99 8.22 -2.07
C GLU A 514 18.89 8.05 -3.58
N PHE A 515 17.96 8.77 -4.18
CA PHE A 515 17.80 8.78 -5.61
C PHE A 515 17.51 10.21 -6.05
N ILE A 516 18.49 10.85 -6.67
CA ILE A 516 18.26 12.10 -7.40
C ILE A 516 18.05 11.70 -8.86
N PRO A 517 16.79 11.69 -9.35
CA PRO A 517 16.50 11.21 -10.68
C PRO A 517 17.21 12.06 -11.75
N THR A 518 17.84 11.37 -12.69
CA THR A 518 18.55 11.97 -13.82
C THR A 518 18.01 11.46 -15.13
N SER A 519 17.93 12.35 -16.12
CA SER A 519 17.78 11.96 -17.52
C SER A 519 19.16 11.63 -18.08
N LYS A 520 19.29 10.49 -18.77
CA LYS A 520 20.49 10.08 -19.50
C LYS A 520 20.08 9.67 -20.91
N LEU A 521 20.31 10.55 -21.88
CA LEU A 521 19.91 10.33 -23.27
C LEU A 521 21.16 10.21 -24.14
N ILE A 522 21.15 9.22 -25.05
CA ILE A 522 22.11 9.14 -26.15
C ILE A 522 21.33 9.47 -27.42
N VAL A 523 21.61 10.64 -27.99
CA VAL A 523 20.98 11.11 -29.22
C VAL A 523 21.92 10.85 -30.37
N MET A 524 21.56 9.89 -31.23
CA MET A 524 22.30 9.58 -32.44
C MET A 524 22.07 10.67 -33.50
N ARG A 525 23.14 11.14 -34.16
CA ARG A 525 23.08 12.14 -35.24
C ARG A 525 24.00 11.71 -36.38
N GLU A 526 23.80 12.23 -37.60
CA GLU A 526 24.78 12.02 -38.67
C GLU A 526 26.14 12.60 -38.24
N GLY A 527 27.18 11.77 -38.25
CA GLY A 527 28.54 12.15 -37.86
C GLY A 527 28.89 12.01 -36.37
N GLY A 528 27.99 11.49 -35.51
CA GLY A 528 28.33 11.21 -34.12
C GLY A 528 27.15 10.94 -33.19
N PHE A 529 27.36 11.14 -31.89
CA PHE A 529 26.32 11.05 -30.88
C PHE A 529 26.43 12.20 -29.88
N LEU A 530 25.32 12.56 -29.26
CA LEU A 530 25.27 13.46 -28.13
C LEU A 530 24.85 12.66 -26.90
N HIS A 531 25.64 12.75 -25.83
CA HIS A 531 25.28 12.23 -24.52
C HIS A 531 24.78 13.40 -23.67
N ASP A 532 23.48 13.41 -23.36
CA ASP A 532 22.86 14.40 -22.49
C ASP A 532 22.59 13.79 -21.12
N GLN A 533 23.07 14.45 -20.07
CA GLN A 533 22.79 14.07 -18.69
C GLN A 533 22.33 15.30 -17.91
N SER A 534 21.14 15.21 -17.32
CA SER A 534 20.55 16.31 -16.53
C SER A 534 19.79 15.78 -15.31
N ILE A 535 19.72 16.57 -14.24
CA ILE A 535 18.86 16.27 -13.09
C ILE A 535 17.41 16.63 -13.42
N LEU A 536 16.47 15.76 -13.04
CA LEU A 536 15.04 15.98 -13.28
C LEU A 536 14.40 16.98 -12.29
N PRO A 537 14.73 16.99 -10.98
CA PRO A 537 14.17 17.97 -10.06
C PRO A 537 14.65 19.39 -10.38
N LYS A 538 13.73 20.36 -10.43
CA LYS A 538 14.07 21.77 -10.66
C LYS A 538 14.90 22.38 -9.52
N GLN A 539 14.60 21.98 -8.28
CA GLN A 539 15.31 22.42 -7.09
C GLN A 539 15.48 21.25 -6.12
N VAL A 540 16.68 21.13 -5.55
CA VAL A 540 17.04 20.08 -4.61
C VAL A 540 17.29 20.70 -3.24
N GLY A 541 16.57 20.23 -2.23
CA GLY A 541 16.64 20.71 -0.85
C GLY A 541 17.67 19.96 -0.02
N TYR A 542 18.96 20.16 -0.31
CA TYR A 542 20.04 19.68 0.57
C TYR A 542 19.84 20.21 1.99
N TRP A 543 20.15 19.39 3.00
CA TRP A 543 19.80 19.71 4.38
C TRP A 543 21.03 19.81 5.27
N ARG A 544 21.49 21.04 5.52
CA ARG A 544 22.58 21.31 6.47
C ARG A 544 21.99 21.96 7.71
N LEU A 545 22.22 21.36 8.87
CA LEU A 545 21.65 21.77 10.15
C LEU A 545 22.73 22.35 11.09
N PRO A 546 22.76 23.68 11.29
CA PRO A 546 23.55 24.31 12.33
C PRO A 546 23.04 23.95 13.73
N ALA A 547 23.91 24.04 14.74
CA ALA A 547 23.58 23.75 16.13
C ALA A 547 22.40 24.59 16.68
N GLN A 548 22.31 25.86 16.24
CA GLN A 548 21.20 26.73 16.59
C GLN A 548 19.86 26.20 16.06
N GLN A 549 19.82 25.78 14.79
CA GLN A 549 18.58 25.26 14.18
C GLN A 549 18.17 23.93 14.82
N ILE A 550 19.12 23.08 15.19
CA ILE A 550 18.83 21.84 15.95
C ILE A 550 18.17 22.19 17.28
N SER A 551 18.69 23.20 17.99
CA SER A 551 18.11 23.66 19.27
C SER A 551 16.69 24.20 19.11
N GLU A 552 16.43 24.94 18.02
CA GLU A 552 15.08 25.44 17.69
C GLU A 552 14.10 24.30 17.36
N LEU A 553 14.55 23.29 16.61
CA LEU A 553 13.75 22.11 16.31
C LEU A 553 13.43 21.30 17.57
N LYS A 554 14.41 21.11 18.46
CA LYS A 554 14.24 20.44 19.77
C LYS A 554 13.26 21.16 20.67
N ALA A 555 13.34 22.49 20.76
CA ALA A 555 12.37 23.29 21.51
C ALA A 555 10.95 23.22 20.92
N GLY A 556 10.82 22.80 19.66
CA GLY A 556 9.55 22.52 19.00
C GLY A 556 9.11 21.06 19.16
N LEU A 557 8.82 20.42 18.03
CA LEU A 557 8.20 19.08 17.99
C LEU A 557 9.18 17.97 17.62
N LEU A 558 10.48 18.26 17.51
CA LEU A 558 11.48 17.26 17.11
C LEU A 558 11.53 16.10 18.13
N ASP A 559 11.54 16.41 19.42
CA ASP A 559 11.54 15.39 20.49
C ASP A 559 10.23 14.60 20.54
N THR A 560 9.12 15.20 20.07
CA THR A 560 7.84 14.49 19.95
C THR A 560 7.87 13.52 18.77
N ALA A 561 8.38 13.94 17.60
CA ALA A 561 8.58 13.04 16.46
C ALA A 561 9.57 11.91 16.77
N ALA A 562 10.65 12.22 17.48
CA ALA A 562 11.63 11.26 17.99
C ALA A 562 10.98 10.14 18.81
N SER A 563 9.98 10.47 19.64
CA SER A 563 9.26 9.45 20.42
C SER A 563 8.41 8.49 19.58
N LEU A 564 8.21 8.76 18.28
CA LEU A 564 7.45 7.92 17.36
C LEU A 564 8.33 6.94 16.55
N VAL A 565 9.66 6.95 16.74
CA VAL A 565 10.58 6.09 15.97
C VAL A 565 10.24 4.61 16.19
N MET A 566 10.13 4.20 17.46
CA MET A 566 9.69 2.85 17.82
C MET A 566 8.15 2.80 17.85
N PRO A 567 7.51 1.90 17.09
CA PRO A 567 6.06 1.75 17.14
C PRO A 567 5.57 1.09 18.43
N GLU A 568 6.42 0.35 19.14
CA GLU A 568 6.07 -0.38 20.34
C GLU A 568 5.61 0.57 21.46
N GLY A 569 4.49 0.27 22.09
CA GLY A 569 3.93 1.08 23.19
C GLY A 569 3.24 2.39 22.78
N LEU A 570 3.19 2.70 21.47
CA LEU A 570 2.46 3.87 21.00
C LEU A 570 0.93 3.68 21.09
N SER A 571 0.22 4.78 21.37
CA SER A 571 -1.24 4.81 21.28
C SER A 571 -1.72 4.65 19.83
N GLU A 572 -2.98 4.24 19.64
CA GLU A 572 -3.58 4.15 18.29
C GLU A 572 -3.45 5.48 17.53
N PHE A 573 -3.63 6.62 18.21
CA PHE A 573 -3.45 7.93 17.61
C PHE A 573 -1.99 8.21 17.24
N ALA A 574 -1.04 7.92 18.13
CA ALA A 574 0.38 8.10 17.86
C ALA A 574 0.86 7.24 16.68
N LEU A 575 0.36 6.00 16.55
CA LEU A 575 0.60 5.14 15.39
C LEU A 575 0.05 5.74 14.09
N ALA A 576 -1.16 6.30 14.13
CA ALA A 576 -1.77 6.96 12.97
C ALA A 576 -0.97 8.21 12.54
N VAL A 577 -0.53 9.03 13.49
CA VAL A 577 0.32 10.20 13.23
C VAL A 577 1.68 9.76 12.68
N ARG A 578 2.32 8.76 13.29
CA ARG A 578 3.59 8.18 12.80
C ARG A 578 3.49 7.74 11.34
N ALA A 579 2.48 6.93 11.01
CA ALA A 579 2.26 6.47 9.64
C ALA A 579 2.01 7.63 8.66
N SER A 580 1.28 8.65 9.10
CA SER A 580 0.97 9.83 8.29
C SER A 580 2.20 10.70 8.04
N LEU A 581 3.07 10.91 9.04
CA LEU A 581 4.35 11.61 8.87
C LEU A 581 5.27 10.86 7.91
N LEU A 582 5.41 9.54 8.06
CA LEU A 582 6.22 8.72 7.15
C LEU A 582 5.71 8.79 5.70
N THR A 583 4.39 8.71 5.51
CA THR A 583 3.74 8.82 4.19
C THR A 583 3.97 10.20 3.57
N PHE A 584 3.70 11.27 4.33
CA PHE A 584 3.93 12.64 3.87
C PHE A 584 5.40 12.88 3.50
N SER A 585 6.33 12.47 4.36
CA SER A 585 7.78 12.61 4.15
C SER A 585 8.25 11.81 2.93
N LYS A 586 7.71 10.62 2.66
CA LYS A 586 8.00 9.86 1.44
C LYS A 586 7.57 10.62 0.19
N GLY A 587 6.45 11.32 0.22
CA GLY A 587 6.01 12.21 -0.87
C GLY A 587 7.03 13.30 -1.23
N THR A 588 7.83 13.78 -0.26
CA THR A 588 8.83 14.82 -0.52
C THR A 588 10.03 14.34 -1.36
N THR A 589 10.20 13.03 -1.52
CA THR A 589 11.25 12.42 -2.34
C THR A 589 10.73 12.02 -3.74
N LEU A 590 9.55 12.51 -4.14
CA LEU A 590 8.95 12.26 -5.45
C LEU A 590 9.04 13.52 -6.30
N VAL A 591 9.37 13.36 -7.58
CA VAL A 591 9.52 14.48 -8.51
C VAL A 591 8.19 14.92 -9.10
N ASP A 592 7.28 13.98 -9.34
CA ASP A 592 5.93 14.28 -9.83
C ASP A 592 5.12 14.97 -8.71
N PRO A 593 4.68 16.23 -8.90
CA PRO A 593 3.85 16.94 -7.94
C PRO A 593 2.55 16.20 -7.60
N LEU A 594 1.96 15.44 -8.52
CA LEU A 594 0.74 14.67 -8.26
C LEU A 594 0.99 13.48 -7.34
N ASP A 595 2.11 12.79 -7.51
CA ASP A 595 2.48 11.69 -6.61
C ASP A 595 2.80 12.20 -5.20
N ARG A 596 3.47 13.35 -5.11
CA ARG A 596 3.65 14.04 -3.84
C ARG A 596 2.30 14.42 -3.21
N LEU A 597 1.38 14.97 -4.01
CA LEU A 597 0.04 15.34 -3.56
C LEU A 597 -0.76 14.15 -3.04
N ARG A 598 -0.69 13.00 -3.73
CA ARG A 598 -1.33 11.74 -3.30
C ARG A 598 -0.83 11.30 -1.92
N ASN A 599 0.48 11.38 -1.68
CA ASN A 599 1.06 11.08 -0.37
C ASN A 599 0.59 12.08 0.71
N SER A 600 0.54 13.37 0.40
CA SER A 600 0.03 14.39 1.33
C SER A 600 -1.44 14.18 1.68
N LEU A 601 -2.29 13.87 0.71
CA LEU A 601 -3.71 13.56 0.95
C LEU A 601 -3.87 12.29 1.78
N SER A 602 -3.16 11.21 1.42
CA SER A 602 -3.20 9.95 2.18
C SER A 602 -2.76 10.14 3.64
N ALA A 603 -1.75 10.98 3.88
CA ALA A 603 -1.31 11.31 5.24
C ALA A 603 -2.40 12.08 6.02
N LEU A 604 -3.06 13.05 5.39
CA LEU A 604 -4.14 13.80 6.04
C LEU A 604 -5.37 12.93 6.31
N GLU A 605 -5.75 12.07 5.37
CA GLU A 605 -6.85 11.12 5.53
C GLU A 605 -6.58 10.15 6.71
N GLY A 606 -5.33 9.72 6.87
CA GLY A 606 -4.88 8.85 7.96
C GLY A 606 -5.13 9.41 9.37
N VAL A 607 -5.14 10.74 9.52
CA VAL A 607 -5.35 11.43 10.81
C VAL A 607 -6.76 12.02 10.93
N LEU A 608 -7.31 12.57 9.86
CA LEU A 608 -8.52 13.40 9.90
C LEU A 608 -9.81 12.62 9.61
N LEU A 609 -9.75 11.39 9.12
CA LEU A 609 -10.94 10.55 8.94
C LEU A 609 -11.13 9.63 10.14
N LYS A 610 -12.31 9.65 10.76
CA LYS A 610 -12.76 8.71 11.79
C LYS A 610 -12.74 7.28 11.25
N HIS A 611 -13.24 7.09 10.03
CA HIS A 611 -13.29 5.81 9.33
C HIS A 611 -13.30 6.02 7.81
N GLU A 612 -13.03 4.96 7.04
CA GLU A 612 -12.84 5.03 5.58
C GLU A 612 -14.11 5.42 4.79
N MET A 613 -15.30 5.19 5.35
CA MET A 613 -16.58 5.52 4.72
C MET A 613 -16.97 7.01 4.80
N GLU A 614 -16.16 7.86 5.44
CA GLU A 614 -16.48 9.30 5.48
C GLU A 614 -16.30 9.95 4.09
N PRO A 615 -17.13 10.94 3.72
CA PRO A 615 -16.94 11.70 2.49
C PRO A 615 -15.61 12.48 2.52
N ARG A 616 -14.54 11.88 1.99
CA ARG A 616 -13.13 12.31 2.20
C ARG A 616 -12.91 13.80 1.98
N ALA A 617 -13.26 14.29 0.78
CA ALA A 617 -13.08 15.69 0.40
C ALA A 617 -13.84 16.66 1.33
N HIS A 618 -15.05 16.30 1.77
CA HIS A 618 -15.86 17.13 2.64
C HIS A 618 -15.33 17.11 4.09
N SER A 619 -15.09 15.93 4.64
CA SER A 619 -14.63 15.76 6.03
C SER A 619 -13.25 16.38 6.23
N VAL A 620 -12.30 16.13 5.33
CA VAL A 620 -10.95 16.73 5.38
C VAL A 620 -11.03 18.25 5.22
N ALA A 621 -11.81 18.77 4.27
CA ALA A 621 -11.96 20.21 4.07
C ALA A 621 -12.49 20.93 5.32
N ASN A 622 -13.57 20.41 5.92
CA ASN A 622 -14.15 21.01 7.13
C ASN A 622 -13.16 21.01 8.29
N ARG A 623 -12.57 19.86 8.60
CA ARG A 623 -11.68 19.70 9.75
C ARG A 623 -10.40 20.52 9.61
N MET A 624 -9.81 20.54 8.42
CA MET A 624 -8.67 21.41 8.16
C MET A 624 -9.05 22.88 8.30
N SER A 625 -10.23 23.29 7.83
CA SER A 625 -10.69 24.68 8.01
C SER A 625 -10.87 25.08 9.47
N PHE A 626 -11.31 24.15 10.34
CA PHE A 626 -11.43 24.41 11.78
C PHE A 626 -10.09 24.53 12.49
N LEU A 627 -9.09 23.77 12.02
CA LEU A 627 -7.76 23.71 12.62
C LEU A 627 -6.83 24.83 12.13
N LEU A 628 -7.02 25.32 10.91
CA LEU A 628 -6.17 26.34 10.30
C LEU A 628 -6.69 27.76 10.44
N ALA A 629 -8.02 27.97 10.40
CA ALA A 629 -8.58 29.31 10.44
C ALA A 629 -8.48 29.92 11.86
N ARG A 630 -7.78 31.04 11.98
CA ARG A 630 -7.74 31.85 13.20
C ARG A 630 -8.99 32.76 13.30
N GLU A 631 -9.25 33.38 14.44
CA GLU A 631 -10.34 34.35 14.58
C GLU A 631 -10.23 35.45 13.50
N GLY A 632 -11.16 35.46 12.54
CA GLY A 632 -11.19 36.39 11.40
C GLY A 632 -10.70 35.86 10.05
N ASP A 633 -10.20 34.62 9.96
CA ASP A 633 -9.78 34.00 8.69
C ASP A 633 -10.95 33.46 7.86
N ASP A 634 -10.80 33.52 6.54
CA ASP A 634 -11.76 32.98 5.57
C ASP A 634 -11.69 31.44 5.49
N ARG A 635 -12.48 30.78 6.35
CA ARG A 635 -12.68 29.32 6.34
C ARG A 635 -13.09 28.78 4.98
N GLU A 636 -13.84 29.56 4.21
CA GLU A 636 -14.34 29.16 2.89
C GLU A 636 -13.17 28.99 1.91
N SER A 637 -12.18 29.88 1.98
CA SER A 637 -10.94 29.79 1.19
C SER A 637 -10.18 28.48 1.44
N VAL A 638 -9.99 28.08 2.70
CA VAL A 638 -9.32 26.80 3.05
C VAL A 638 -10.10 25.61 2.49
N GLN A 639 -11.42 25.60 2.67
CA GLN A 639 -12.26 24.52 2.14
C GLN A 639 -12.23 24.46 0.61
N GLN A 640 -12.22 25.62 -0.06
CA GLN A 640 -12.16 25.72 -1.51
C GLN A 640 -10.85 25.13 -2.05
N VAL A 641 -9.70 25.49 -1.45
CA VAL A 641 -8.39 24.92 -1.81
C VAL A 641 -8.42 23.39 -1.72
N ILE A 642 -8.92 22.84 -0.61
CA ILE A 642 -8.95 21.39 -0.40
C ILE A 642 -9.86 20.70 -1.40
N ARG A 643 -11.06 21.23 -1.66
CA ARG A 643 -11.99 20.66 -2.67
C ARG A 643 -11.38 20.68 -4.08
N GLN A 644 -10.68 21.75 -4.44
CA GLN A 644 -9.97 21.83 -5.73
C GLN A 644 -8.82 20.83 -5.83
N ILE A 645 -8.12 20.57 -4.72
CA ILE A 645 -7.05 19.56 -4.65
C ILE A 645 -7.59 18.15 -4.87
N TYR A 646 -8.70 17.78 -4.22
CA TYR A 646 -9.35 16.48 -4.46
C TYR A 646 -9.84 16.35 -5.90
N TRP A 647 -10.35 17.44 -6.49
CA TRP A 647 -10.71 17.45 -7.91
C TRP A 647 -9.49 17.26 -8.82
N LEU A 648 -8.37 17.94 -8.54
CA LEU A 648 -7.12 17.81 -9.29
C LEU A 648 -6.56 16.38 -9.21
N GLN A 649 -6.60 15.75 -8.03
CA GLN A 649 -6.15 14.37 -7.84
C GLN A 649 -6.98 13.35 -8.61
N GLY A 650 -8.27 13.63 -8.85
CA GLY A 650 -9.18 12.78 -9.62
C GLY A 650 -9.02 12.89 -11.15
N GLN A 651 -8.15 13.77 -11.65
CA GLN A 651 -7.95 13.92 -13.09
C GLN A 651 -6.95 12.89 -13.66
N PRO A 652 -7.11 12.50 -14.94
CA PRO A 652 -6.08 11.75 -15.67
C PRO A 652 -4.75 12.53 -15.65
N GLN A 653 -3.63 11.81 -15.49
CA GLN A 653 -2.28 12.40 -15.47
C GLN A 653 -2.08 13.33 -16.68
N MET A 654 -2.00 14.64 -16.43
CA MET A 654 -1.64 15.62 -17.46
C MET A 654 -0.12 15.73 -17.55
N THR A 655 0.43 15.81 -18.76
CA THR A 655 1.88 15.88 -19.01
C THR A 655 2.53 17.19 -18.54
N ALA A 656 1.76 18.23 -18.23
CA ALA A 656 2.28 19.49 -17.68
C ALA A 656 1.19 20.25 -16.91
N HIS A 657 1.53 20.74 -15.72
CA HIS A 657 0.67 21.58 -14.90
C HIS A 657 0.75 23.05 -15.27
N GLY A 658 -0.39 23.72 -15.21
CA GLY A 658 -0.44 25.18 -15.35
C GLY A 658 0.06 25.86 -14.07
N ARG A 659 0.56 27.09 -14.19
CA ARG A 659 1.01 27.90 -13.04
C ARG A 659 0.00 27.98 -11.88
N ARG A 660 -1.30 28.00 -12.19
CA ARG A 660 -2.37 28.04 -11.18
C ARG A 660 -2.46 26.75 -10.35
N GLU A 661 -2.20 25.60 -10.96
CA GLU A 661 -2.19 24.30 -10.28
C GLU A 661 -0.97 24.18 -9.37
N ASP A 662 0.20 24.63 -9.84
CA ASP A 662 1.42 24.70 -9.02
C ASP A 662 1.21 25.60 -7.78
N GLU A 663 0.58 26.76 -7.96
CA GLU A 663 0.23 27.67 -6.85
C GLU A 663 -0.74 27.00 -5.86
N LEU A 664 -1.78 26.31 -6.37
CA LEU A 664 -2.73 25.56 -5.54
C LEU A 664 -2.06 24.44 -4.73
N ILE A 665 -1.21 23.62 -5.36
CA ILE A 665 -0.46 22.54 -4.72
C ILE A 665 0.48 23.11 -3.65
N THR A 666 1.10 24.27 -3.91
CA THR A 666 1.99 24.94 -2.96
C THR A 666 1.24 25.36 -1.69
N VAL A 667 0.10 26.02 -1.83
CA VAL A 667 -0.74 26.42 -0.69
C VAL A 667 -1.20 25.19 0.10
N PHE A 668 -1.71 24.17 -0.60
CA PHE A 668 -2.16 22.94 0.03
C PHE A 668 -1.04 22.20 0.77
N THR A 669 0.18 22.17 0.22
CA THR A 669 1.34 21.53 0.86
C THR A 669 1.65 22.18 2.21
N SER A 670 1.55 23.51 2.31
CA SER A 670 1.70 24.23 3.58
C SER A 670 0.61 23.83 4.58
N TYR A 671 -0.66 23.80 4.14
CA TYR A 671 -1.76 23.37 5.00
C TYR A 671 -1.60 21.93 5.50
N ALA A 672 -1.20 21.02 4.62
CA ALA A 672 -0.96 19.64 4.97
C ALA A 672 0.14 19.51 6.03
N TYR A 673 1.24 20.25 5.85
CA TYR A 673 2.35 20.29 6.81
C TYR A 673 1.89 20.82 8.18
N ASP A 674 1.15 21.93 8.21
CA ASP A 674 0.69 22.55 9.46
C ASP A 674 -0.30 21.65 10.23
N ILE A 675 -1.20 20.95 9.53
CA ILE A 675 -2.12 19.99 10.15
C ILE A 675 -1.40 18.79 10.73
N LEU A 676 -0.44 18.22 10.00
CA LEU A 676 0.34 17.09 10.51
C LEU A 676 1.22 17.50 11.70
N ARG A 677 1.73 18.73 11.69
CA ARG A 677 2.43 19.33 12.83
C ARG A 677 1.52 19.45 14.06
N LEU A 678 0.29 19.93 13.87
CA LEU A 678 -0.72 20.03 14.94
C LEU A 678 -1.10 18.65 15.49
N ALA A 679 -1.26 17.65 14.61
CA ALA A 679 -1.55 16.29 15.02
C ALA A 679 -0.41 15.69 15.84
N LEU A 680 0.84 15.95 15.44
CA LEU A 680 2.05 15.55 16.17
C LEU A 680 2.07 16.14 17.59
N GLU A 681 1.76 17.42 17.75
CA GLU A 681 1.68 18.09 19.05
C GLU A 681 0.69 17.41 20.01
N HIS A 682 -0.39 16.82 19.48
CA HIS A 682 -1.46 16.23 20.28
C HIS A 682 -1.33 14.72 20.49
N THR A 683 -0.23 14.09 20.05
CA THR A 683 0.01 12.64 20.19
C THR A 683 0.01 12.16 21.64
N ARG A 684 0.41 13.02 22.59
CA ARG A 684 0.41 12.72 24.03
C ARG A 684 -0.94 12.99 24.72
N ILE A 685 -1.86 13.66 24.03
CA ILE A 685 -3.15 14.08 24.58
C ILE A 685 -4.24 13.07 24.22
N PHE A 686 -4.25 12.58 22.98
CA PHE A 686 -5.27 11.65 22.51
C PHE A 686 -4.75 10.22 22.42
N CYS A 687 -5.58 9.27 22.85
CA CYS A 687 -5.25 7.84 22.77
C CYS A 687 -5.69 7.22 21.43
N SER A 688 -6.77 7.73 20.81
CA SER A 688 -7.31 7.23 19.54
C SER A 688 -7.61 8.33 18.54
N LYS A 689 -7.61 7.96 17.25
CA LYS A 689 -7.93 8.87 16.15
C LYS A 689 -9.34 9.44 16.27
N VAL A 690 -10.31 8.61 16.67
CA VAL A 690 -11.71 9.04 16.86
C VAL A 690 -11.82 10.14 17.91
N GLN A 691 -11.07 10.04 19.03
CA GLN A 691 -11.07 11.08 20.07
C GLN A 691 -10.52 12.41 19.54
N PHE A 692 -9.40 12.39 18.83
CA PHE A 692 -8.82 13.59 18.20
C PHE A 692 -9.83 14.24 17.27
N VAL A 693 -10.42 13.47 16.35
CA VAL A 693 -11.38 14.00 15.37
C VAL A 693 -12.65 14.55 16.03
N ILE A 694 -13.18 13.91 17.09
CA ILE A 694 -14.30 14.46 17.86
C ILE A 694 -13.91 15.80 18.50
N GLY A 695 -12.68 15.94 18.99
CA GLY A 695 -12.14 17.21 19.50
C GLY A 695 -12.15 18.31 18.44
N VAL A 696 -11.70 17.99 17.22
CA VAL A 696 -11.72 18.91 16.07
C VAL A 696 -13.15 19.31 15.68
N ASP A 697 -14.06 18.35 15.60
CA ASP A 697 -15.46 18.62 15.24
C ASP A 697 -16.13 19.54 16.29
N LYS A 698 -15.80 19.39 17.59
CA LYS A 698 -16.29 20.28 18.67
C LYS A 698 -15.76 21.70 18.53
N LEU A 699 -14.50 21.88 18.15
CA LEU A 699 -13.92 23.20 17.87
C LEU A 699 -14.69 23.92 16.75
N GLY A 700 -15.10 23.16 15.71
CA GLY A 700 -15.95 23.65 14.64
C GLY A 700 -17.32 24.16 15.13
N LEU A 701 -17.92 23.47 16.11
CA LEU A 701 -19.21 23.85 16.70
C LEU A 701 -19.14 25.06 17.63
N SER A 702 -18.02 25.28 18.32
CA SER A 702 -17.85 26.43 19.23
C SER A 702 -17.49 27.74 18.52
N THR A 703 -17.20 27.67 17.22
CA THR A 703 -16.78 28.81 16.39
C THR A 703 -17.77 29.12 15.26
N GLN A 704 -18.96 28.51 15.30
CA GLN A 704 -20.18 28.93 14.60
C GLN A 704 -21.01 29.80 15.54
#